data_AF-B4QM43-F1
#
_entry.id   AF-B4QM43-F1
#
_cell.length_a   1.000
_cell.length_b   1.000
_cell.length_c   1.000
_cell.angle_alpha   90.00
_cell.angle_beta   90.00
_cell.angle_gamma   90.00
#
_symmetry.space_group_name_H-M   'P 1'
#
loop_
_entity.id
_entity.type
_entity.pdbx_description
1 polymer ?
#
loop_
_entity_poly.entity_id
_entity_poly.type
_entity_poly.pdbx_seq_one_letter_code
_entity_poly.pdbx_strand_id
1 'polypeptide(L)'
;MSTLSLRIQLEGGRVTKTIQFQPNTTVFDACKVIRDKFAEAVQGQPSEYGLFISDEQNQQGVWLEPGRTLGYYILHNQDTLEYRRKTRTLRVRMLDGAVKTILVDDSQPVSQLMVVICTKIGITNHEEYGLVREDNEAQNENLPDNKFGTLTLKRKIMEKDRDAKMESLRKKLKTDDEMNWVDVSRTLREQGIDEAETVLLRRRFFFSDQNIDSRDPVQLNLLYVQARDAILDGTHPVTQDKACEFAGIQVHIQFGPHNEAKHKTGFLDLKDFLPQSYVRTKGIEKKIFSEHRKHVDLSEIDAKVLYTKTARELPTYGVTFFLVKEKMNGKNKLVPRLLGVTKDSVLRLDEHTKEILISWPLTTVRRWGASPNTFTLDFGDYANQYYSVQTTEAEQIVQLIAGYIDIILKKKQTKDHFGIEGDEGSTMVEESVAPSKATFLQHETNRMEQLNVESLAHPGIMRPYDGERSYMENEVQTVQYGAFVGQVNHAHQPPTTKEVRISSVNLTEPQRALLGYISAGQDVLIRADEELRTKAPIQELGSDLRSIEWRENTLDTSKQAVSSHVATMSAATAQIITASHPDEVDTEAISASVSQIAQTIPEVTKEVRLIAALMENDTNGDQLLEAARNLCNAFSDLLKAAEPKSKEPPQHLINAAILY
;
A
#
# COMPACT_ATOMS: atom_id res chain seq x y z
N MET A 1 -27.97 43.98 14.43
CA MET A 1 -27.01 42.85 14.28
C MET A 1 -25.76 43.42 13.66
N SER A 2 -24.59 43.21 14.26
CA SER A 2 -23.32 43.71 13.73
C SER A 2 -23.03 43.03 12.38
N THR A 3 -23.00 43.81 11.31
CA THR A 3 -22.60 43.34 9.98
C THR A 3 -21.10 43.54 9.80
N LEU A 4 -20.47 42.59 9.10
CA LEU A 4 -19.05 42.62 8.77
C LEU A 4 -18.89 43.05 7.32
N SER A 5 -18.25 44.19 7.09
CA SER A 5 -18.04 44.75 5.76
C SER A 5 -16.63 44.41 5.25
N LEU A 6 -16.50 43.42 4.39
CA LEU A 6 -15.21 42.90 3.91
C LEU A 6 -14.94 43.33 2.46
N ARG A 7 -13.68 43.61 2.13
CA ARG A 7 -13.24 43.85 0.75
C ARG A 7 -12.85 42.52 0.12
N ILE A 8 -13.61 42.06 -0.87
CA ILE A 8 -13.33 40.83 -1.60
C ILE A 8 -12.58 41.20 -2.88
N GLN A 9 -11.37 40.68 -3.03
CA GLN A 9 -10.50 40.86 -4.18
C GLN A 9 -10.46 39.57 -5.00
N LEU A 10 -10.67 39.66 -6.32
CA LEU A 10 -10.51 38.50 -7.20
C LEU A 10 -9.04 38.25 -7.55
N GLU A 11 -8.72 37.01 -7.89
CA GLU A 11 -7.40 36.58 -8.37
C GLU A 11 -6.84 37.51 -9.47
N GLY A 12 -5.60 37.97 -9.29
CA GLY A 12 -4.96 38.96 -10.16
C GLY A 12 -5.23 40.43 -9.78
N GLY A 13 -6.01 40.70 -8.73
CA GLY A 13 -6.13 42.00 -8.07
C GLY A 13 -6.82 43.11 -8.87
N ARG A 14 -7.43 42.76 -10.00
CA ARG A 14 -8.05 43.75 -10.91
C ARG A 14 -9.45 44.20 -10.47
N VAL A 15 -10.13 43.38 -9.66
CA VAL A 15 -11.51 43.64 -9.24
C VAL A 15 -11.61 43.45 -7.74
N THR A 16 -11.99 44.53 -7.04
CA THR A 16 -12.25 44.52 -5.60
C THR A 16 -13.64 45.06 -5.34
N LYS A 17 -14.49 44.33 -4.60
CA LYS A 17 -15.79 44.83 -4.15
C LYS A 17 -15.96 44.64 -2.66
N THR A 18 -16.59 45.63 -2.02
CA THR A 18 -16.98 45.53 -0.62
C THR A 18 -18.31 44.80 -0.50
N ILE A 19 -18.35 43.71 0.27
CA ILE A 19 -19.54 42.91 0.53
C ILE A 19 -19.78 42.85 2.04
N GLN A 20 -21.05 42.98 2.43
CA GLN A 20 -21.45 42.84 3.83
C GLN A 20 -21.89 41.40 4.09
N PHE A 21 -21.30 40.80 5.12
CA PHE A 21 -21.62 39.47 5.61
C PHE A 21 -22.10 39.53 7.05
N GLN A 22 -22.79 38.50 7.51
CA GLN A 22 -23.01 38.31 8.93
C GLN A 22 -21.81 37.55 9.53
N PRO A 23 -21.35 37.86 10.75
CA PRO A 23 -20.21 37.15 11.36
C PRO A 23 -20.41 35.63 11.50
N ASN A 24 -21.66 35.17 11.60
CA ASN A 24 -22.03 33.76 11.66
C ASN A 24 -22.16 33.09 10.28
N THR A 25 -22.00 33.83 9.18
CA THR A 25 -22.02 33.26 7.82
C THR A 25 -20.84 32.29 7.68
N THR A 26 -21.10 31.09 7.16
CA THR A 26 -20.05 30.11 6.90
C THR A 26 -19.19 30.58 5.73
N VAL A 27 -17.92 30.16 5.69
CA VAL A 27 -17.03 30.46 4.58
C VAL A 27 -17.58 29.89 3.26
N PHE A 28 -18.20 28.71 3.31
CA PHE A 28 -18.88 28.12 2.15
C PHE A 28 -20.01 29.02 1.61
N ASP A 29 -20.88 29.52 2.48
CA ASP A 29 -21.97 30.43 2.08
C ASP A 29 -21.43 31.77 1.62
N ALA A 30 -20.37 32.28 2.24
CA ALA A 30 -19.69 33.51 1.81
C ALA A 30 -19.14 33.36 0.39
N CYS A 31 -18.49 32.24 0.05
CA CYS A 31 -18.04 31.93 -1.31
C CYS A 31 -19.20 31.88 -2.31
N LYS A 32 -20.36 31.35 -1.93
CA LYS A 32 -21.56 31.33 -2.78
C LYS A 32 -22.06 32.75 -3.08
N VAL A 33 -22.18 33.60 -2.05
CA VAL A 33 -22.59 35.00 -2.20
C VAL A 33 -21.60 35.79 -3.07
N ILE A 34 -20.31 35.50 -2.95
CA ILE A 34 -19.26 36.12 -3.79
C ILE A 34 -19.46 35.73 -5.24
N ARG A 35 -19.60 34.44 -5.54
CA ARG A 35 -19.87 33.98 -6.91
C ARG A 35 -21.11 34.61 -7.54
N ASP A 36 -22.20 34.76 -6.76
CA ASP A 36 -23.43 35.38 -7.25
C ASP A 36 -23.25 36.89 -7.55
N LYS A 37 -22.30 37.57 -6.89
CA LYS A 37 -22.02 39.01 -7.03
C LYS A 37 -20.89 39.35 -8.01
N PHE A 38 -20.05 38.38 -8.35
CA PHE A 38 -18.91 38.53 -9.26
C PHE A 38 -19.10 37.62 -10.46
N ALA A 39 -19.50 38.18 -11.60
CA ALA A 39 -19.65 37.42 -12.85
C ALA A 39 -18.33 36.74 -13.28
N GLU A 40 -17.18 37.35 -12.98
CA GLU A 40 -15.86 36.76 -13.25
C GLU A 40 -15.51 35.60 -12.29
N ALA A 41 -16.14 35.50 -11.11
CA ALA A 41 -15.93 34.41 -10.16
C ALA A 41 -16.64 33.11 -10.55
N VAL A 42 -17.41 33.10 -11.64
CA VAL A 42 -18.16 31.94 -12.15
C VAL A 42 -17.27 31.02 -13.02
N GLN A 43 -16.01 31.38 -13.28
CA GLN A 43 -15.11 30.60 -14.11
C GLN A 43 -14.55 29.38 -13.37
N GLY A 44 -15.27 28.25 -13.38
CA GLY A 44 -14.78 26.95 -12.90
C GLY A 44 -15.67 26.29 -11.85
N GLN A 45 -15.25 25.13 -11.33
CA GLN A 45 -15.98 24.45 -10.27
C GLN A 45 -15.82 25.18 -8.92
N PRO A 46 -16.89 25.33 -8.12
CA PRO A 46 -16.84 25.98 -6.81
C PRO A 46 -15.81 25.42 -5.82
N SER A 47 -15.50 24.13 -5.95
CA SER A 47 -14.54 23.41 -5.11
C SER A 47 -13.09 23.86 -5.32
N GLU A 48 -12.77 24.37 -6.51
CA GLU A 48 -11.42 24.80 -6.88
C GLU A 48 -11.04 26.18 -6.33
N TYR A 49 -12.01 26.93 -5.80
CA TYR A 49 -11.80 28.28 -5.28
C TYR A 49 -12.01 28.33 -3.77
N GLY A 50 -11.35 29.28 -3.12
CA GLY A 50 -11.49 29.52 -1.70
C GLY A 50 -11.26 30.98 -1.35
N LEU A 51 -11.51 31.30 -0.08
CA LEU A 51 -11.13 32.59 0.49
C LEU A 51 -9.76 32.46 1.14
N PHE A 52 -8.94 33.47 0.90
CA PHE A 52 -7.55 33.53 1.34
C PHE A 52 -7.28 34.89 2.00
N ILE A 53 -6.58 34.87 3.14
CA ILE A 53 -6.05 36.07 3.79
C ILE A 53 -4.60 36.20 3.34
N SER A 54 -4.29 37.26 2.61
CA SER A 54 -2.92 37.59 2.26
C SER A 54 -2.21 38.27 3.44
N ASP A 55 -1.05 37.73 3.82
CA ASP A 55 -0.09 38.42 4.68
C ASP A 55 1.08 38.88 3.81
N GLU A 56 1.09 40.17 3.45
CA GLU A 56 2.14 40.78 2.63
C GLU A 56 3.51 40.81 3.31
N GLN A 57 3.58 40.67 4.65
CA GLN A 57 4.85 40.79 5.38
C GLN A 57 5.63 39.48 5.48
N ASN A 58 4.95 38.34 5.56
CA ASN A 58 5.61 37.05 5.81
C ASN A 58 5.42 35.99 4.70
N GLN A 59 4.67 36.30 3.62
CA GLN A 59 4.22 35.32 2.62
C GLN A 59 3.45 34.10 3.19
N GLN A 60 3.09 34.16 4.47
CA GLN A 60 2.29 33.18 5.19
C GLN A 60 0.82 33.60 5.14
N GLY A 61 0.19 33.39 4.00
CA GLY A 61 -1.25 33.58 3.90
C GLY A 61 -2.04 32.34 4.32
N VAL A 62 -3.26 32.55 4.80
CA VAL A 62 -4.09 31.50 5.39
C VAL A 62 -5.34 31.28 4.55
N TRP A 63 -5.62 30.03 4.22
CA TRP A 63 -6.86 29.62 3.58
C TRP A 63 -7.98 29.46 4.62
N LEU A 64 -9.15 30.02 4.33
CA LEU A 64 -10.31 29.86 5.21
C LEU A 64 -10.97 28.48 4.97
N GLU A 65 -11.30 27.79 6.05
CA GLU A 65 -11.97 26.49 6.05
C GLU A 65 -13.46 26.65 5.71
N PRO A 66 -14.01 25.90 4.74
CA PRO A 66 -15.41 26.05 4.31
C PRO A 66 -16.44 25.89 5.44
N GLY A 67 -16.16 25.02 6.42
CA GLY A 67 -17.06 24.74 7.55
C GLY A 67 -16.98 25.72 8.71
N ARG A 68 -16.01 26.65 8.71
CA ARG A 68 -15.88 27.68 9.75
C ARG A 68 -16.73 28.90 9.42
N THR A 69 -17.05 29.69 10.43
CA THR A 69 -17.73 30.98 10.26
C THR A 69 -16.70 32.10 10.07
N LEU A 70 -17.09 33.17 9.39
CA LEU A 70 -16.21 34.34 9.21
C LEU A 70 -15.76 34.95 10.55
N GLY A 71 -16.60 34.89 11.58
CA GLY A 71 -16.27 35.36 12.93
C GLY A 71 -15.17 34.57 13.64
N TYR A 72 -14.88 33.34 13.20
CA TYR A 72 -13.78 32.54 13.76
C TYR A 72 -12.40 33.17 13.47
N TYR A 73 -12.25 33.82 12.32
CA TYR A 73 -10.98 34.37 11.82
C TYR A 73 -10.65 35.78 12.33
N ILE A 74 -11.40 36.29 13.33
CA ILE A 74 -11.19 37.62 13.94
C ILE A 74 -11.07 38.73 12.88
N LEU A 75 -11.92 38.66 11.85
CA LEU A 75 -11.95 39.64 10.77
C LEU A 75 -12.58 40.95 11.25
N HIS A 76 -12.01 42.07 10.81
CA HIS A 76 -12.48 43.42 11.07
C HIS A 76 -13.14 44.03 9.83
N ASN A 77 -13.87 45.12 10.03
CA ASN A 77 -14.44 45.87 8.90
C ASN A 77 -13.31 46.46 8.04
N GLN A 78 -13.46 46.32 6.72
CA GLN A 78 -12.52 46.73 5.66
C GLN A 78 -11.32 45.81 5.45
N ASP A 79 -11.24 44.69 6.17
CA ASP A 79 -10.27 43.64 5.89
C ASP A 79 -10.44 43.12 4.46
N THR A 80 -9.31 42.75 3.85
CA THR A 80 -9.29 42.27 2.45
C THR A 80 -9.15 40.76 2.45
N LEU A 81 -10.05 40.09 1.73
CA LEU A 81 -9.99 38.67 1.46
C LEU A 81 -9.84 38.46 -0.04
N GLU A 82 -8.97 37.54 -0.43
CA GLU A 82 -8.78 37.14 -1.81
C GLU A 82 -9.65 35.92 -2.13
N TYR A 83 -10.48 36.04 -3.16
CA TYR A 83 -11.14 34.91 -3.79
C TYR A 83 -10.26 34.41 -4.93
N ARG A 84 -9.53 33.34 -4.66
CA ARG A 84 -8.49 32.80 -5.56
C ARG A 84 -8.59 31.30 -5.71
N ARG A 85 -8.04 30.78 -6.81
CA ARG A 85 -7.98 29.35 -7.08
C ARG A 85 -7.00 28.68 -6.12
N LYS A 86 -7.41 27.53 -5.59
CA LYS A 86 -6.63 26.73 -4.62
C LYS A 86 -5.49 25.96 -5.27
N THR A 87 -5.62 25.68 -6.56
CA THR A 87 -4.61 24.91 -7.31
C THR A 87 -3.38 25.75 -7.60
N ARG A 88 -2.22 25.27 -7.17
CA ARG A 88 -0.89 25.80 -7.54
C ARG A 88 -0.07 24.75 -8.26
N THR A 89 0.96 25.18 -8.99
CA THR A 89 1.98 24.29 -9.52
C THR A 89 3.06 24.01 -8.47
N LEU A 90 3.45 22.75 -8.35
CA LEU A 90 4.56 22.29 -7.51
C LEU A 90 5.57 21.53 -8.37
N ARG A 91 6.86 21.90 -8.27
CA ARG A 91 7.94 21.20 -8.96
C ARG A 91 8.46 20.09 -8.05
N VAL A 92 8.28 18.84 -8.47
CA VAL A 92 8.71 17.66 -7.73
C VAL A 92 9.82 16.96 -8.51
N ARG A 93 11.00 16.83 -7.89
CA ARG A 93 12.10 16.00 -8.38
C ARG A 93 11.84 14.54 -7.98
N MET A 94 11.92 13.66 -8.96
CA MET A 94 11.72 12.22 -8.83
C MET A 94 13.01 11.50 -8.44
N LEU A 95 12.91 10.22 -8.06
CA LEU A 95 14.06 9.36 -7.72
C LEU A 95 15.02 9.13 -8.89
N ASP A 96 14.53 9.20 -10.13
CA ASP A 96 15.33 9.11 -11.36
C ASP A 96 16.02 10.44 -11.73
N GLY A 97 15.84 11.49 -10.91
CA GLY A 97 16.37 12.84 -11.13
C GLY A 97 15.49 13.73 -12.03
N ALA A 98 14.40 13.22 -12.61
CA ALA A 98 13.52 14.01 -13.45
C ALA A 98 12.67 14.99 -12.61
N VAL A 99 12.48 16.22 -13.08
CA VAL A 99 11.61 17.20 -12.42
C VAL A 99 10.26 17.25 -13.13
N LYS A 100 9.18 16.87 -12.44
CA LYS A 100 7.80 17.01 -12.94
C LYS A 100 7.08 18.17 -12.26
N THR A 101 6.28 18.90 -13.01
CA THR A 101 5.41 19.95 -12.46
C THR A 101 4.01 19.38 -12.25
N ILE A 102 3.55 19.38 -11.00
CA ILE A 102 2.31 18.76 -10.57
C ILE A 102 1.36 19.84 -10.03
N LEU A 103 0.11 19.84 -10.48
CA LEU A 103 -0.95 20.66 -9.89
C LEU A 103 -1.42 20.07 -8.55
N VAL A 104 -1.35 20.88 -7.49
CA VAL A 104 -1.68 20.53 -6.09
C VAL A 104 -2.57 21.60 -5.44
N ASP A 105 -3.37 21.23 -4.44
CA ASP A 105 -4.23 22.14 -3.69
C ASP A 105 -3.44 22.80 -2.53
N ASP A 106 -3.16 24.10 -2.64
CA ASP A 106 -2.37 24.87 -1.67
C ASP A 106 -3.03 25.00 -0.28
N SER A 107 -4.33 24.69 -0.17
CA SER A 107 -5.05 24.72 1.10
C SER A 107 -4.94 23.43 1.91
N GLN A 108 -4.43 22.35 1.30
CA GLN A 108 -4.35 21.04 1.93
C GLN A 108 -2.98 20.78 2.59
N PRO A 109 -2.94 19.99 3.68
CA PRO A 109 -1.68 19.59 4.29
C PRO A 109 -0.91 18.65 3.35
N VAL A 110 0.41 18.62 3.51
CA VAL A 110 1.32 17.84 2.66
C VAL A 110 0.95 16.35 2.65
N SER A 111 0.42 15.80 3.75
CA SER A 111 -0.11 14.42 3.82
C SER A 111 -1.17 14.11 2.76
N GLN A 112 -2.10 15.03 2.49
CA GLN A 112 -3.10 14.85 1.43
C GLN A 112 -2.50 15.09 0.04
N LEU A 113 -1.56 16.04 -0.07
CA LEU A 113 -0.84 16.28 -1.32
C LEU A 113 -0.02 15.06 -1.75
N MET A 114 0.55 14.33 -0.80
CA MET A 114 1.29 13.10 -1.07
C MET A 114 0.45 12.06 -1.80
N VAL A 115 -0.84 11.91 -1.46
CA VAL A 115 -1.76 11.00 -2.17
C VAL A 115 -1.86 11.39 -3.64
N VAL A 116 -2.09 12.68 -3.92
CA VAL A 116 -2.23 13.20 -5.29
C VAL A 116 -0.93 13.09 -6.08
N ILE A 117 0.19 13.44 -5.46
CA ILE A 117 1.53 13.38 -6.06
C ILE A 117 1.87 11.94 -6.42
N CYS A 118 1.78 11.01 -5.46
CA CYS A 118 2.09 9.60 -5.67
C CYS A 118 1.16 8.96 -6.71
N THR A 119 -0.15 9.22 -6.65
CA THR A 119 -1.11 8.69 -7.64
C THR A 119 -0.78 9.17 -9.06
N LYS A 120 -0.43 10.45 -9.24
CA LYS A 120 -0.04 10.98 -10.57
C LYS A 120 1.28 10.42 -11.10
N ILE A 121 2.14 9.94 -10.22
CA ILE A 121 3.43 9.35 -10.58
C ILE A 121 3.30 7.83 -10.82
N GLY A 122 2.25 7.19 -10.31
CA GLY A 122 2.05 5.74 -10.36
C GLY A 122 2.59 5.00 -9.13
N ILE A 123 2.76 5.71 -8.01
CA ILE A 123 3.18 5.12 -6.72
C ILE A 123 1.92 4.85 -5.90
N THR A 124 1.66 3.57 -5.60
CA THR A 124 0.49 3.14 -4.82
C THR A 124 0.68 3.35 -3.32
N ASN A 125 1.88 3.16 -2.80
CA ASN A 125 2.20 3.25 -1.37
C ASN A 125 2.58 4.68 -0.93
N HIS A 126 1.66 5.64 -1.04
CA HIS A 126 1.96 7.05 -0.75
C HIS A 126 2.41 7.31 0.71
N GLU A 127 2.03 6.47 1.67
CA GLU A 127 2.38 6.60 3.09
C GLU A 127 3.86 6.34 3.36
N GLU A 128 4.55 5.65 2.45
CA GLU A 128 5.99 5.37 2.59
C GLU A 128 6.88 6.49 2.08
N TYR A 129 6.32 7.50 1.40
CA TYR A 129 7.06 8.57 0.76
C TYR A 129 6.80 9.91 1.44
N GLY A 130 7.80 10.78 1.39
CA GLY A 130 7.73 12.16 1.86
C GLY A 130 8.43 13.11 0.90
N LEU A 131 8.23 14.40 1.14
CA LEU A 131 8.92 15.46 0.43
C LEU A 131 10.11 15.95 1.26
N VAL A 132 11.19 16.27 0.58
CA VAL A 132 12.38 16.89 1.14
C VAL A 132 12.63 18.21 0.43
N ARG A 133 12.93 19.25 1.20
CA ARG A 133 13.37 20.53 0.68
C ARG A 133 14.86 20.43 0.31
N GLU A 134 15.21 20.76 -0.93
CA GLU A 134 16.61 20.82 -1.34
C GLU A 134 17.15 22.24 -1.09
N ASP A 135 18.07 22.38 -0.14
CA ASP A 135 18.78 23.64 0.05
C ASP A 135 19.79 23.83 -1.09
N ASN A 136 19.53 24.82 -1.97
CA ASN A 136 20.41 25.14 -3.10
C ASN A 136 21.81 25.65 -2.67
N GLU A 137 22.07 25.89 -1.38
CA GLU A 137 23.36 26.38 -0.88
C GLU A 137 24.42 25.27 -0.74
N ALA A 138 24.04 23.99 -0.67
CA ALA A 138 24.98 22.88 -0.50
C ALA A 138 25.90 22.61 -1.71
N GLN A 139 25.64 23.23 -2.87
CA GLN A 139 26.54 23.15 -4.03
C GLN A 139 27.75 24.10 -3.94
N ASN A 140 27.77 25.06 -3.00
CA ASN A 140 28.81 26.10 -2.92
C ASN A 140 29.85 25.93 -1.78
N GLU A 141 29.76 24.91 -0.92
CA GLU A 141 30.72 24.70 0.19
C GLU A 141 31.94 23.81 -0.16
N ASN A 142 32.32 23.69 -1.44
CA ASN A 142 33.60 23.10 -1.83
C ASN A 142 34.73 24.14 -1.82
N LEU A 143 34.94 24.85 -0.71
CA LEU A 143 36.12 25.69 -0.48
C LEU A 143 36.78 25.36 0.87
N PRO A 144 38.11 25.14 0.90
CA PRO A 144 38.81 24.73 2.11
C PRO A 144 38.98 25.91 3.06
N ASP A 145 38.36 25.83 4.23
CA ASP A 145 38.40 26.89 5.23
C ASP A 145 39.77 26.92 5.93
N ASN A 146 40.41 28.08 5.87
CA ASN A 146 41.79 28.30 6.27
C ASN A 146 41.81 29.37 7.36
N LYS A 147 42.37 29.01 8.52
CA LYS A 147 43.15 29.84 9.49
C LYS A 147 42.56 30.22 10.87
N PHE A 148 43.33 29.79 11.89
CA PHE A 148 43.80 30.44 13.14
C PHE A 148 42.84 31.37 13.92
N GLY A 149 42.62 31.31 15.24
CA GLY A 149 43.34 30.76 16.39
C GLY A 149 43.29 31.78 17.54
N THR A 150 42.88 31.41 18.76
CA THR A 150 43.29 32.12 20.00
C THR A 150 43.19 31.21 21.23
N LEU A 151 44.26 31.23 22.04
CA LEU A 151 44.51 30.41 23.22
C LEU A 151 43.75 30.91 24.46
N THR A 152 42.97 30.03 25.10
CA THR A 152 42.73 30.06 26.56
C THR A 152 42.55 28.63 27.10
N LEU A 153 43.64 28.07 27.62
CA LEU A 153 43.72 26.91 28.52
C LEU A 153 42.93 27.22 29.81
N LYS A 154 42.25 26.34 30.58
CA LYS A 154 42.52 24.94 30.92
C LYS A 154 41.34 24.38 31.77
N ARG A 155 40.15 24.17 31.17
CA ARG A 155 39.04 23.37 31.79
C ARG A 155 38.03 22.82 30.77
N LYS A 156 38.02 23.36 29.54
CA LYS A 156 37.13 22.98 28.42
C LYS A 156 37.60 21.80 27.55
N ILE A 157 38.79 21.24 27.80
CA ILE A 157 39.44 20.30 26.87
C ILE A 157 38.69 18.95 26.80
N MET A 158 38.10 18.48 27.91
CA MET A 158 37.40 17.18 27.91
C MET A 158 36.00 17.21 27.27
N GLU A 159 35.26 18.32 27.37
CA GLU A 159 33.97 18.46 26.66
C GLU A 159 34.19 18.69 25.18
N LYS A 160 35.16 19.56 24.81
CA LYS A 160 35.47 19.85 23.41
C LYS A 160 36.01 18.63 22.66
N ASP A 161 36.83 17.76 23.29
CA ASP A 161 37.27 16.51 22.66
C ASP A 161 36.13 15.47 22.53
N ARG A 162 35.18 15.44 23.48
CA ARG A 162 34.01 14.53 23.37
C ARG A 162 33.02 14.99 22.31
N ASP A 163 32.82 16.30 22.17
CA ASP A 163 31.99 16.87 21.11
C ASP A 163 32.69 16.78 19.76
N ALA A 164 34.00 17.01 19.66
CA ALA A 164 34.77 16.78 18.44
C ALA A 164 34.74 15.29 18.03
N LYS A 165 34.80 14.37 19.00
CA LYS A 165 34.61 12.94 18.72
C LYS A 165 33.20 12.68 18.20
N MET A 166 32.16 13.23 18.83
CA MET A 166 30.77 13.05 18.39
C MET A 166 30.52 13.65 17.00
N GLU A 167 31.04 14.84 16.71
CA GLU A 167 30.99 15.49 15.41
C GLU A 167 31.78 14.71 14.36
N SER A 168 32.94 14.15 14.70
CA SER A 168 33.70 13.26 13.82
C SER A 168 32.98 11.93 13.57
N LEU A 169 32.13 11.50 14.49
CA LEU A 169 31.31 10.30 14.34
C LEU A 169 30.06 10.60 13.50
N ARG A 170 29.41 11.75 13.69
CA ARG A 170 28.36 12.25 12.79
C ARG A 170 28.85 12.44 11.36
N LYS A 171 30.07 12.93 11.15
CA LYS A 171 30.68 13.02 9.81
C LYS A 171 31.01 11.66 9.18
N LYS A 172 31.12 10.59 9.98
CA LYS A 172 31.48 9.23 9.52
C LYS A 172 30.29 8.29 9.41
N LEU A 173 29.27 8.53 10.21
CA LEU A 173 27.98 7.87 10.19
C LEU A 173 27.06 8.92 9.58
N LYS A 174 26.81 8.88 8.28
CA LYS A 174 25.70 9.64 7.72
C LYS A 174 24.42 9.11 8.37
N THR A 175 24.07 9.66 9.52
CA THR A 175 22.70 9.63 9.99
C THR A 175 21.89 10.46 8.99
N ASP A 176 20.57 10.27 8.90
CA ASP A 176 19.71 10.99 7.92
C ASP A 176 19.62 12.52 8.18
N ASP A 177 20.60 13.06 8.94
CA ASP A 177 20.80 14.41 9.49
C ASP A 177 20.78 15.54 8.46
N GLU A 178 21.00 15.26 7.18
CA GLU A 178 21.07 16.31 6.14
C GLU A 178 19.76 16.48 5.35
N MET A 179 18.72 15.73 5.71
CA MET A 179 17.50 15.71 4.93
C MET A 179 16.42 16.62 5.53
N ASN A 180 16.21 17.77 4.91
CA ASN A 180 15.21 18.76 5.32
C ASN A 180 13.78 18.29 4.96
N TRP A 181 13.28 17.28 5.68
CA TRP A 181 11.95 16.71 5.46
C TRP A 181 10.85 17.74 5.69
N VAL A 182 9.92 17.79 4.74
CA VAL A 182 8.72 18.63 4.84
C VAL A 182 7.72 18.00 5.82
N ASP A 183 7.18 18.81 6.73
CA ASP A 183 6.16 18.39 7.68
C ASP A 183 4.86 18.03 6.95
N VAL A 184 4.42 16.79 7.11
CA VAL A 184 3.22 16.22 6.48
C VAL A 184 1.91 16.75 7.08
N SER A 185 1.94 17.27 8.30
CA SER A 185 0.75 17.78 9.00
C SER A 185 0.37 19.21 8.61
N ARG A 186 1.30 19.95 7.99
CA ARG A 186 1.16 21.36 7.64
C ARG A 186 1.03 21.56 6.14
N THR A 187 0.54 22.72 5.73
CA THR A 187 0.50 23.08 4.30
C THR A 187 1.90 23.47 3.80
N LEU A 188 2.12 23.44 2.48
CA LEU A 188 3.39 23.88 1.88
C LEU A 188 3.68 25.35 2.17
N ARG A 189 2.64 26.20 2.14
CA ARG A 189 2.75 27.65 2.36
C ARG A 189 3.14 28.01 3.79
N GLU A 190 2.56 27.33 4.77
CA GLU A 190 2.91 27.51 6.19
C GLU A 190 4.37 27.19 6.51
N GLN A 191 5.00 26.36 5.67
CA GLN A 191 6.40 25.96 5.78
C GLN A 191 7.33 26.82 4.92
N GLY A 192 6.80 27.84 4.24
CA GLY A 192 7.57 28.76 3.41
C GLY A 192 8.08 28.14 2.10
N ILE A 193 7.37 27.12 1.57
CA ILE A 193 7.69 26.49 0.29
C ILE A 193 6.93 27.22 -0.82
N ASP A 194 7.67 27.95 -1.64
CA ASP A 194 7.14 28.76 -2.75
C ASP A 194 6.93 27.93 -4.04
N GLU A 195 6.17 28.46 -5.00
CA GLU A 195 5.84 27.79 -6.27
C GLU A 195 7.05 27.58 -7.19
N ALA A 196 8.06 28.45 -7.06
CA ALA A 196 9.30 28.34 -7.82
C ALA A 196 10.23 27.22 -7.30
N GLU A 197 10.08 26.84 -6.03
CA GLU A 197 10.94 25.89 -5.34
C GLU A 197 10.71 24.45 -5.81
N THR A 198 11.79 23.65 -5.86
CA THR A 198 11.73 22.23 -6.23
C THR A 198 11.89 21.38 -4.97
N VAL A 199 10.95 20.47 -4.74
CA VAL A 199 10.99 19.51 -3.64
C VAL A 199 11.37 18.14 -4.17
N LEU A 200 12.13 17.37 -3.41
CA LEU A 200 12.54 16.01 -3.75
C LEU A 200 11.57 14.99 -3.15
N LEU A 201 11.03 14.12 -3.99
CA LEU A 201 10.27 12.96 -3.54
C LEU A 201 11.22 11.85 -3.11
N ARG A 202 11.15 11.45 -1.84
CA ARG A 202 11.97 10.35 -1.32
C ARG A 202 11.15 9.42 -0.43
N ARG A 203 11.54 8.14 -0.41
CA ARG A 203 10.97 7.15 0.49
C ARG A 203 11.44 7.42 1.92
N ARG A 204 10.49 7.61 2.84
CA ARG A 204 10.67 7.89 4.26
C ARG A 204 10.47 6.63 5.13
N PHE A 205 9.55 5.75 4.75
CA PHE A 205 9.24 4.53 5.51
C PHE A 205 9.40 3.28 4.64
N PHE A 206 9.89 2.20 5.24
CA PHE A 206 10.13 0.91 4.57
C PHE A 206 9.20 -0.14 5.19
N PHE A 207 8.00 -0.34 4.62
CA PHE A 207 7.00 -1.27 5.16
C PHE A 207 6.78 -2.49 4.25
N SER A 208 6.85 -2.30 2.92
CA SER A 208 6.41 -3.25 1.87
C SER A 208 7.52 -3.81 0.96
N ASP A 209 8.74 -4.01 1.48
CA ASP A 209 9.89 -4.50 0.70
C ASP A 209 9.90 -6.01 0.38
N GLN A 210 8.75 -6.67 0.20
CA GLN A 210 8.72 -8.13 0.23
C GLN A 210 9.09 -8.86 -1.08
N ASN A 211 8.99 -8.26 -2.26
CA ASN A 211 9.27 -8.98 -3.51
C ASN A 211 10.45 -8.38 -4.29
N ILE A 212 11.52 -9.16 -4.48
CA ILE A 212 12.59 -8.88 -5.47
C ILE A 212 12.29 -9.78 -6.66
N ASP A 213 11.93 -9.20 -7.80
CA ASP A 213 11.81 -9.97 -9.03
C ASP A 213 13.15 -10.01 -9.76
N SER A 214 13.76 -11.21 -9.86
CA SER A 214 14.99 -11.42 -10.63
C SER A 214 14.77 -11.34 -12.15
N ARG A 215 13.50 -11.32 -12.60
CA ARG A 215 13.11 -11.22 -14.01
C ARG A 215 13.21 -9.79 -14.55
N ASP A 216 13.26 -8.78 -13.68
CA ASP A 216 13.53 -7.39 -14.06
C ASP A 216 14.96 -6.96 -13.64
N PRO A 217 15.94 -7.03 -14.56
CA PRO A 217 17.33 -6.64 -14.25
C PRO A 217 17.49 -5.14 -13.98
N VAL A 218 16.56 -4.28 -14.43
CA VAL A 218 16.62 -2.82 -14.20
C VAL A 218 16.21 -2.50 -12.77
N GLN A 219 15.06 -3.04 -12.34
CA GLN A 219 14.58 -2.88 -10.97
C GLN A 219 15.56 -3.48 -9.96
N LEU A 220 16.08 -4.68 -10.24
CA LEU A 220 17.10 -5.32 -9.41
C LEU A 220 18.37 -4.47 -9.29
N ASN A 221 18.83 -3.88 -10.39
CA ASN A 221 20.01 -3.03 -10.37
C ASN A 221 19.78 -1.74 -9.56
N LEU A 222 18.58 -1.14 -9.66
CA LEU A 222 18.22 0.03 -8.86
C LEU A 222 18.24 -0.30 -7.35
N LEU A 223 17.64 -1.42 -6.97
CA LEU A 223 17.62 -1.87 -5.58
C LEU A 223 19.04 -2.19 -5.06
N TYR A 224 19.86 -2.84 -5.88
CA TYR A 224 21.26 -3.11 -5.57
C TYR A 224 22.03 -1.82 -5.32
N VAL A 225 21.92 -0.84 -6.22
CA VAL A 225 22.61 0.46 -6.09
C VAL A 225 22.17 1.18 -4.82
N GLN A 226 20.86 1.22 -4.53
CA GLN A 226 20.35 1.83 -3.31
C GLN A 226 20.88 1.17 -2.04
N ALA A 227 20.84 -0.16 -1.96
CA ALA A 227 21.34 -0.91 -0.81
C ALA A 227 22.86 -0.77 -0.65
N ARG A 228 23.60 -0.81 -1.76
CA ARG A 228 25.05 -0.61 -1.78
C ARG A 228 25.40 0.77 -1.25
N ASP A 229 24.82 1.81 -1.83
CA ASP A 229 25.15 3.19 -1.48
C ASP A 229 24.79 3.49 -0.02
N ALA A 230 23.67 2.97 0.48
CA ALA A 230 23.28 3.09 1.88
C ALA A 230 24.27 2.42 2.85
N ILE A 231 24.84 1.28 2.46
CA ILE A 231 25.88 0.61 3.27
C ILE A 231 27.19 1.40 3.22
N LEU A 232 27.65 1.78 2.02
CA LEU A 232 28.93 2.49 1.82
C LEU A 232 28.95 3.87 2.49
N ASP A 233 27.85 4.60 2.41
CA ASP A 233 27.73 5.94 2.95
C ASP A 233 27.48 5.94 4.48
N GLY A 234 27.13 4.77 5.04
CA GLY A 234 26.94 4.53 6.46
C GLY A 234 25.54 4.81 6.99
N THR A 235 24.58 5.15 6.13
CA THR A 235 23.15 5.32 6.47
C THR A 235 22.50 4.01 6.89
N HIS A 236 23.00 2.88 6.37
CA HIS A 236 22.69 1.53 6.85
C HIS A 236 23.91 0.96 7.60
N PRO A 237 23.98 1.10 8.93
CA PRO A 237 25.06 0.56 9.73
C PRO A 237 25.06 -0.97 9.70
N VAL A 238 26.20 -1.53 9.32
CA VAL A 238 26.46 -2.97 9.29
C VAL A 238 27.69 -3.30 10.12
N THR A 239 27.77 -4.53 10.62
CA THR A 239 28.96 -5.01 11.33
C THR A 239 30.14 -5.15 10.36
N GLN A 240 31.37 -5.19 10.89
CA GLN A 240 32.57 -5.32 10.05
C GLN A 240 32.53 -6.59 9.19
N ASP A 241 32.08 -7.72 9.74
CA ASP A 241 32.05 -8.97 9.00
C ASP A 241 31.01 -8.94 7.87
N LYS A 242 29.83 -8.32 8.12
CA LYS A 242 28.84 -8.08 7.06
C LYS A 242 29.33 -7.09 6.01
N ALA A 243 30.06 -6.04 6.38
CA ALA A 243 30.69 -5.15 5.41
C ALA A 243 31.68 -5.90 4.50
N CYS A 244 32.43 -6.86 5.03
CA CYS A 244 33.33 -7.70 4.23
C CYS A 244 32.57 -8.63 3.27
N GLU A 245 31.45 -9.19 3.71
CA GLU A 245 30.56 -10.03 2.89
C GLU A 245 29.98 -9.22 1.71
N PHE A 246 29.39 -8.05 1.97
CA PHE A 246 28.89 -7.16 0.91
C PHE A 246 29.99 -6.73 -0.05
N ALA A 247 31.16 -6.35 0.47
CA ALA A 247 32.31 -6.01 -0.36
C ALA A 247 32.74 -7.19 -1.26
N GLY A 248 32.74 -8.43 -0.74
CA GLY A 248 33.06 -9.62 -1.50
C GLY A 248 32.07 -9.88 -2.66
N ILE A 249 30.78 -9.71 -2.40
CA ILE A 249 29.73 -9.79 -3.43
C ILE A 249 29.89 -8.66 -4.45
N GLN A 250 30.16 -7.43 -4.00
CA GLN A 250 30.37 -6.27 -4.88
C GLN A 250 31.59 -6.43 -5.79
N VAL A 251 32.70 -7.00 -5.29
CA VAL A 251 33.88 -7.32 -6.10
C VAL A 251 33.52 -8.35 -7.17
N HIS A 252 32.68 -9.34 -6.86
CA HIS A 252 32.18 -10.29 -7.84
C HIS A 252 31.32 -9.63 -8.92
N ILE A 253 30.42 -8.73 -8.52
CA ILE A 253 29.58 -7.96 -9.46
C ILE A 253 30.43 -7.10 -10.40
N GLN A 254 31.49 -6.45 -9.89
CA GLN A 254 32.30 -5.52 -10.70
C GLN A 254 33.40 -6.20 -11.54
N PHE A 255 34.02 -7.26 -11.02
CA PHE A 255 35.21 -7.87 -11.62
C PHE A 255 35.00 -9.33 -12.05
N GLY A 256 33.83 -9.91 -11.78
CA GLY A 256 33.53 -11.30 -12.07
C GLY A 256 34.21 -12.29 -11.10
N PRO A 257 34.36 -13.56 -11.51
CA PRO A 257 34.89 -14.63 -10.66
C PRO A 257 36.28 -14.35 -10.08
N HIS A 258 36.54 -14.86 -8.87
CA HIS A 258 37.80 -14.62 -8.18
C HIS A 258 39.00 -15.22 -8.93
N ASN A 259 40.01 -14.40 -9.22
CA ASN A 259 41.26 -14.82 -9.83
C ASN A 259 42.44 -14.47 -8.91
N GLU A 260 43.08 -15.48 -8.31
CA GLU A 260 44.20 -15.31 -7.37
C GLU A 260 45.44 -14.62 -7.97
N ALA A 261 45.61 -14.67 -9.30
CA ALA A 261 46.72 -14.00 -9.98
C ALA A 261 46.54 -12.48 -10.01
N LYS A 262 45.30 -12.01 -10.15
CA LYS A 262 44.92 -10.59 -10.31
C LYS A 262 44.43 -9.95 -9.00
N HIS A 263 43.60 -10.66 -8.25
CA HIS A 263 42.94 -10.18 -7.03
C HIS A 263 43.84 -10.39 -5.80
N LYS A 264 44.90 -9.58 -5.73
CA LYS A 264 45.89 -9.58 -4.63
C LYS A 264 45.75 -8.30 -3.79
N THR A 265 46.36 -8.30 -2.60
CA THR A 265 46.39 -7.12 -1.72
C THR A 265 46.93 -5.89 -2.46
N GLY A 266 46.19 -4.79 -2.43
CA GLY A 266 46.46 -3.55 -3.18
C GLY A 266 45.73 -3.45 -4.53
N PHE A 267 44.88 -4.42 -4.88
CA PHE A 267 44.06 -4.37 -6.10
C PHE A 267 42.82 -3.50 -5.93
N LEU A 268 42.20 -3.50 -4.74
CA LEU A 268 40.96 -2.76 -4.47
C LEU A 268 41.24 -1.38 -3.89
N ASP A 269 40.54 -0.35 -4.37
CA ASP A 269 40.39 0.90 -3.61
C ASP A 269 39.30 0.70 -2.55
N LEU A 270 39.72 0.43 -1.30
CA LEU A 270 38.82 0.08 -0.21
C LEU A 270 37.72 1.11 0.08
N LYS A 271 37.89 2.37 -0.35
CA LYS A 271 36.87 3.42 -0.16
C LYS A 271 35.59 3.17 -0.96
N ASP A 272 35.70 2.43 -2.07
CA ASP A 272 34.57 2.16 -2.96
C ASP A 272 33.78 0.91 -2.55
N PHE A 273 34.30 0.12 -1.61
CA PHE A 273 33.74 -1.18 -1.20
C PHE A 273 33.41 -1.27 0.29
N LEU A 274 33.83 -0.31 1.10
CA LEU A 274 33.62 -0.33 2.54
C LEU A 274 33.16 1.03 3.08
N PRO A 275 32.34 1.02 4.15
CA PRO A 275 32.08 2.22 4.92
C PRO A 275 33.37 2.85 5.44
N GLN A 276 33.41 4.18 5.52
CA GLN A 276 34.60 4.94 5.95
C GLN A 276 35.15 4.52 7.32
N SER A 277 34.30 3.97 8.20
CA SER A 277 34.69 3.43 9.50
C SER A 277 35.62 2.20 9.41
N TYR A 278 35.54 1.42 8.33
CA TYR A 278 36.26 0.14 8.19
C TYR A 278 37.44 0.18 7.22
N VAL A 279 37.57 1.23 6.39
CA VAL A 279 38.66 1.39 5.41
C VAL A 279 40.06 1.29 6.05
N ARG A 280 40.23 1.75 7.29
CA ARG A 280 41.53 1.75 8.00
C ARG A 280 41.84 0.45 8.75
N THR A 281 40.97 -0.54 8.66
CA THR A 281 41.12 -1.80 9.40
C THR A 281 42.20 -2.68 8.75
N LYS A 282 43.20 -3.07 9.53
CA LYS A 282 44.32 -3.89 9.02
C LYS A 282 43.83 -5.27 8.56
N GLY A 283 44.21 -5.67 7.35
CA GLY A 283 43.93 -7.00 6.80
C GLY A 283 42.49 -7.19 6.29
N ILE A 284 41.68 -6.14 6.22
CA ILE A 284 40.28 -6.24 5.78
C ILE A 284 40.16 -6.68 4.31
N GLU A 285 41.08 -6.24 3.44
CA GLU A 285 41.09 -6.63 2.02
C GLU A 285 41.24 -8.15 1.84
N LYS A 286 41.99 -8.83 2.73
CA LYS A 286 42.10 -10.29 2.71
C LYS A 286 40.78 -10.97 3.07
N LYS A 287 40.00 -10.39 4.00
CA LYS A 287 38.66 -10.87 4.33
C LYS A 287 37.71 -10.71 3.13
N ILE A 288 37.76 -9.57 2.45
CA ILE A 288 36.96 -9.31 1.24
C ILE A 288 37.24 -10.37 0.17
N PHE A 289 38.50 -10.67 -0.11
CA PHE A 289 38.84 -11.72 -1.09
C PHE A 289 38.45 -13.13 -0.64
N SER A 290 38.44 -13.39 0.68
CA SER A 290 37.93 -14.65 1.21
C SER A 290 36.43 -14.81 0.96
N GLU A 291 35.66 -13.73 1.06
CA GLU A 291 34.23 -13.73 0.72
C GLU A 291 34.01 -13.80 -0.80
N HIS A 292 34.80 -13.07 -1.60
CA HIS A 292 34.73 -13.12 -3.07
C HIS A 292 34.90 -14.54 -3.63
N ARG A 293 35.79 -15.36 -3.04
CA ARG A 293 35.99 -16.76 -3.44
C ARG A 293 34.75 -17.64 -3.29
N LYS A 294 33.83 -17.31 -2.38
CA LYS A 294 32.62 -18.10 -2.14
C LYS A 294 31.58 -17.94 -3.25
N HIS A 295 31.74 -16.92 -4.10
CA HIS A 295 30.74 -16.51 -5.09
C HIS A 295 31.18 -16.77 -6.54
N VAL A 296 32.27 -17.53 -6.75
CA VAL A 296 32.89 -17.79 -8.07
C VAL A 296 31.88 -18.30 -9.11
N ASP A 297 30.92 -19.12 -8.69
CA ASP A 297 29.94 -19.77 -9.58
C ASP A 297 28.67 -18.93 -9.83
N LEU A 298 28.53 -17.76 -9.20
CA LEU A 298 27.36 -16.92 -9.37
C LEU A 298 27.45 -16.05 -10.63
N SER A 299 26.32 -15.81 -11.29
CA SER A 299 26.24 -14.77 -12.32
C SER A 299 26.22 -13.37 -11.68
N GLU A 300 26.45 -12.32 -12.48
CA GLU A 300 26.32 -10.93 -12.01
C GLU A 300 24.91 -10.65 -11.46
N ILE A 301 23.88 -11.16 -12.14
CA ILE A 301 22.48 -10.98 -11.77
C ILE A 301 22.20 -11.69 -10.43
N ASP A 302 22.62 -12.95 -10.29
CA ASP A 302 22.44 -13.71 -9.06
C ASP A 302 23.20 -13.09 -7.88
N ALA A 303 24.38 -12.51 -8.15
CA ALA A 303 25.13 -11.78 -7.13
C ALA A 303 24.42 -10.49 -6.69
N LYS A 304 23.74 -9.76 -7.59
CA LYS A 304 22.88 -8.62 -7.22
C LYS A 304 21.65 -9.07 -6.41
N VAL A 305 21.02 -10.18 -6.77
CA VAL A 305 19.93 -10.78 -5.98
C VAL A 305 20.43 -11.16 -4.59
N LEU A 306 21.60 -11.82 -4.51
CA LEU A 306 22.20 -12.19 -3.23
C LEU A 306 22.51 -10.95 -2.38
N TYR A 307 23.14 -9.91 -2.95
CA TYR A 307 23.45 -8.67 -2.23
C TYR A 307 22.19 -8.05 -1.62
N THR A 308 21.15 -7.90 -2.44
CA THR A 308 19.90 -7.24 -2.04
C THR A 308 19.11 -8.06 -1.03
N LYS A 309 19.05 -9.39 -1.21
CA LYS A 309 18.45 -10.31 -0.24
C LYS A 309 19.19 -10.27 1.10
N THR A 310 20.51 -10.39 1.10
CA THR A 310 21.33 -10.34 2.32
C THR A 310 21.19 -8.99 3.04
N ALA A 311 21.09 -7.88 2.31
CA ALA A 311 20.82 -6.57 2.90
C ALA A 311 19.46 -6.52 3.61
N ARG A 312 18.41 -7.08 3.01
CA ARG A 312 17.04 -7.11 3.55
C ARG A 312 16.88 -8.03 4.77
N GLU A 313 17.64 -9.11 4.83
CA GLU A 313 17.62 -10.04 5.97
C GLU A 313 18.26 -9.45 7.24
N LEU A 314 18.98 -8.32 7.12
CA LEU A 314 19.58 -7.69 8.28
C LEU A 314 18.50 -7.08 9.19
N PRO A 315 18.61 -7.27 10.51
CA PRO A 315 17.71 -6.61 11.47
C PRO A 315 17.86 -5.08 11.49
N THR A 316 18.91 -4.55 10.85
CA THR A 316 19.15 -3.12 10.66
C THR A 316 18.62 -2.58 9.34
N TYR A 317 17.99 -3.41 8.50
CA TYR A 317 17.39 -2.99 7.25
C TYR A 317 16.11 -2.19 7.46
N GLY A 318 15.93 -1.10 6.71
CA GLY A 318 14.77 -0.21 6.85
C GLY A 318 14.69 0.51 8.20
N VAL A 319 15.81 0.57 8.94
CA VAL A 319 15.91 1.20 10.25
C VAL A 319 16.50 2.59 10.10
N THR A 320 15.86 3.58 10.72
CA THR A 320 16.41 4.94 10.80
C THR A 320 17.28 5.05 12.06
N PHE A 321 18.54 5.43 11.90
CA PHE A 321 19.51 5.49 13.01
C PHE A 321 19.80 6.93 13.44
N PHE A 322 19.86 7.13 14.75
CA PHE A 322 20.22 8.38 15.40
C PHE A 322 21.42 8.16 16.31
N LEU A 323 22.39 9.09 16.25
CA LEU A 323 23.55 9.04 17.13
C LEU A 323 23.24 9.73 18.47
N VAL A 324 23.11 8.94 19.53
CA VAL A 324 22.70 9.41 20.85
C VAL A 324 23.79 9.19 21.90
N LYS A 325 23.72 9.94 23.00
CA LYS A 325 24.63 9.81 24.16
C LYS A 325 23.87 9.22 25.34
N GLU A 326 24.26 8.03 25.77
CA GLU A 326 23.67 7.34 26.91
C GLU A 326 24.49 7.56 28.19
N LYS A 327 23.83 7.83 29.32
CA LYS A 327 24.51 7.93 30.62
C LYS A 327 24.73 6.54 31.20
N MET A 328 25.97 6.17 31.51
CA MET A 328 26.23 4.89 32.16
C MET A 328 25.76 4.87 33.62
N ASN A 329 25.09 3.78 34.01
CA ASN A 329 24.70 3.56 35.39
C ASN A 329 25.92 3.60 36.32
N GLY A 330 25.87 4.44 37.35
CA GLY A 330 26.94 4.59 38.35
C GLY A 330 28.16 5.41 37.92
N LYS A 331 28.19 5.99 36.71
CA LYS A 331 29.29 6.88 36.25
C LYS A 331 28.72 8.11 35.53
N ASN A 332 29.27 9.30 35.80
CA ASN A 332 28.93 10.52 35.04
C ASN A 332 29.57 10.56 33.63
N LYS A 333 29.73 9.40 32.98
CA LYS A 333 30.29 9.27 31.64
C LYS A 333 29.15 9.01 30.66
N LEU A 334 29.10 9.83 29.63
CA LEU A 334 28.24 9.64 28.46
C LEU A 334 28.97 8.77 27.44
N VAL A 335 28.27 7.76 26.92
CA VAL A 335 28.79 6.83 25.92
C VAL A 335 27.97 6.99 24.65
N PRO A 336 28.61 7.15 23.47
CA PRO A 336 27.90 7.21 22.21
C PRO A 336 27.24 5.86 21.91
N ARG A 337 26.02 5.92 21.40
CA ARG A 337 25.20 4.75 21.08
C ARG A 337 24.39 5.06 19.83
N LEU A 338 24.06 4.04 19.05
CA LEU A 338 23.14 4.17 17.93
C LEU A 338 21.75 3.74 18.38
N LEU A 339 20.78 4.64 18.20
CA LEU A 339 19.37 4.36 18.43
C LEU A 339 18.70 4.15 17.08
N GLY A 340 18.26 2.94 16.80
CA GLY A 340 17.50 2.62 15.60
C GLY A 340 16.00 2.66 15.88
N VAL A 341 15.21 3.21 14.97
CA VAL A 341 13.74 3.12 15.00
C VAL A 341 13.27 2.40 13.74
N THR A 342 12.46 1.37 13.93
CA THR A 342 11.91 0.51 12.87
C THR A 342 10.39 0.52 12.94
N LYS A 343 9.72 -0.08 11.95
CA LYS A 343 8.25 -0.22 11.98
C LYS A 343 7.71 -1.05 13.16
N ASP A 344 8.52 -1.94 13.75
CA ASP A 344 8.05 -2.89 14.76
C ASP A 344 8.76 -2.73 16.11
N SER A 345 9.92 -2.07 16.14
CA SER A 345 10.82 -2.02 17.30
C SER A 345 11.74 -0.80 17.33
N VAL A 346 12.21 -0.44 18.52
CA VAL A 346 13.33 0.47 18.77
C VAL A 346 14.56 -0.36 19.13
N LEU A 347 15.66 -0.13 18.43
CA LEU A 347 16.91 -0.87 18.58
C LEU A 347 17.97 -0.01 19.26
N ARG A 348 18.75 -0.60 20.17
CA ARG A 348 19.94 0.01 20.76
C ARG A 348 21.18 -0.74 20.28
N LEU A 349 22.03 -0.07 19.52
CA LEU A 349 23.22 -0.65 18.91
C LEU A 349 24.50 -0.06 19.48
N ASP A 350 25.56 -0.87 19.53
CA ASP A 350 26.89 -0.37 19.82
C ASP A 350 27.41 0.52 18.68
N GLU A 351 28.03 1.65 19.03
CA GLU A 351 28.54 2.60 18.04
C GLU A 351 29.73 2.04 17.25
N HIS A 352 30.56 1.17 17.84
CA HIS A 352 31.75 0.66 17.18
C HIS A 352 31.48 -0.67 16.46
N THR A 353 30.89 -1.65 17.16
CA THR A 353 30.65 -2.99 16.59
C THR A 353 29.43 -3.04 15.69
N LYS A 354 28.49 -2.10 15.84
CA LYS A 354 27.16 -2.08 15.17
C LYS A 354 26.29 -3.28 15.54
N GLU A 355 26.60 -3.97 16.63
CA GLU A 355 25.79 -5.07 17.15
C GLU A 355 24.57 -4.53 17.90
N ILE A 356 23.45 -5.22 17.77
CA ILE A 356 22.22 -4.91 18.51
C ILE A 356 22.39 -5.38 19.96
N LEU A 357 22.42 -4.44 20.89
CA LEU A 357 22.54 -4.71 22.31
C LEU A 357 21.17 -5.05 22.92
N ILE A 358 20.14 -4.30 22.54
CA ILE A 358 18.76 -4.47 23.02
C ILE A 358 17.79 -4.11 21.88
N SER A 359 16.68 -4.83 21.79
CA SER A 359 15.54 -4.50 20.94
C SER A 359 14.28 -4.40 21.80
N TRP A 360 13.55 -3.29 21.66
CA TRP A 360 12.26 -3.06 22.32
C TRP A 360 11.15 -3.01 21.28
N PRO A 361 10.18 -3.93 21.28
CA PRO A 361 9.03 -3.83 20.40
C PRO A 361 8.27 -2.52 20.64
N LEU A 362 7.83 -1.84 19.58
CA LEU A 362 7.06 -0.59 19.68
C LEU A 362 5.75 -0.78 20.46
N THR A 363 5.20 -2.00 20.47
CA THR A 363 4.03 -2.37 21.27
C THR A 363 4.24 -2.31 22.78
N THR A 364 5.49 -2.35 23.24
CA THR A 364 5.83 -2.23 24.68
C THR A 364 6.04 -0.78 25.12
N VAL A 365 6.11 0.16 24.17
CA VAL A 365 6.29 1.58 24.47
C VAL A 365 4.95 2.17 24.92
N ARG A 366 4.91 2.63 26.18
CA ARG A 366 3.71 3.24 26.76
C ARG A 366 3.67 4.75 26.53
N ARG A 367 4.81 5.41 26.69
CA ARG A 367 4.97 6.86 26.49
C ARG A 367 6.36 7.16 25.94
N TRP A 368 6.45 8.20 25.12
CA TRP A 368 7.71 8.76 24.65
C TRP A 368 7.65 10.28 24.77
N GLY A 369 8.81 10.91 24.94
CA GLY A 369 8.89 12.34 25.10
C GLY A 369 10.24 12.90 24.68
N ALA A 370 10.20 14.08 24.08
CA ALA A 370 11.38 14.88 23.78
C ALA A 370 11.47 16.08 24.72
N SER A 371 12.70 16.42 25.06
CA SER A 371 13.14 17.72 25.53
C SER A 371 14.24 18.20 24.56
N PRO A 372 14.58 19.50 24.50
CA PRO A 372 15.48 20.04 23.48
C PRO A 372 16.82 19.30 23.29
N ASN A 373 17.31 18.63 24.34
CA ASN A 373 18.57 17.86 24.31
C ASN A 373 18.44 16.42 24.81
N THR A 374 17.22 15.92 25.06
CA THR A 374 17.00 14.63 25.69
C THR A 374 15.79 13.94 25.10
N PHE A 375 15.93 12.66 24.78
CA PHE A 375 14.84 11.79 24.37
C PHE A 375 14.64 10.71 25.44
N THR A 376 13.38 10.42 25.78
CA THR A 376 13.05 9.41 26.81
C THR A 376 11.92 8.50 26.37
N LEU A 377 12.12 7.18 26.58
CA LEU A 377 11.14 6.13 26.39
C LEU A 377 10.71 5.54 27.75
N ASP A 378 9.41 5.37 27.89
CA ASP A 378 8.76 4.71 29.01
C ASP A 378 8.03 3.46 28.52
N PHE A 379 8.43 2.31 29.07
CA PHE A 379 7.85 1.01 28.75
C PHE A 379 6.79 0.57 29.78
N GLY A 380 6.43 1.40 30.75
CA GLY A 380 5.45 1.07 31.78
C GLY A 380 5.82 -0.20 32.55
N ASP A 381 4.91 -1.16 32.60
CA ASP A 381 5.10 -2.40 33.37
C ASP A 381 6.09 -3.38 32.70
N TYR A 382 6.48 -3.12 31.45
CA TYR A 382 7.46 -3.95 30.73
C TYR A 382 8.91 -3.66 31.15
N ALA A 383 9.19 -2.51 31.79
CA ALA A 383 10.52 -2.20 32.33
C ALA A 383 10.47 -1.25 33.53
N ASN A 384 11.21 -1.59 34.59
CA ASN A 384 11.28 -0.79 35.82
C ASN A 384 12.03 0.55 35.68
N GLN A 385 12.68 0.81 34.54
CA GLN A 385 13.46 2.03 34.32
C GLN A 385 13.18 2.64 32.94
N TYR A 386 13.07 3.97 32.91
CA TYR A 386 13.04 4.74 31.68
C TYR A 386 14.34 4.59 30.90
N TYR A 387 14.24 4.50 29.58
CA TYR A 387 15.40 4.63 28.71
C TYR A 387 15.54 6.08 28.27
N SER A 388 16.59 6.77 28.75
CA SER A 388 16.83 8.18 28.47
C SER A 388 18.20 8.41 27.85
N VAL A 389 18.22 9.19 26.77
CA VAL A 389 19.43 9.49 26.00
C VAL A 389 19.51 10.98 25.67
N GLN A 390 20.72 11.51 25.58
CA GLN A 390 20.97 12.87 25.13
C GLN A 390 21.15 12.92 23.62
N THR A 391 20.37 13.77 22.96
CA THR A 391 20.42 13.99 21.51
C THR A 391 19.80 15.35 21.18
N THR A 392 20.30 15.97 20.10
CA THR A 392 19.72 17.20 19.52
C THR A 392 18.53 16.91 18.60
N GLU A 393 18.29 15.64 18.29
CA GLU A 393 17.31 15.19 17.29
C GLU A 393 16.07 14.58 17.96
N ALA A 394 15.83 14.93 19.23
CA ALA A 394 14.77 14.31 20.03
C ALA A 394 13.39 14.48 19.37
N GLU A 395 13.12 15.63 18.74
CA GLU A 395 11.86 15.89 18.03
C GLU A 395 11.69 14.99 16.80
N GLN A 396 12.74 14.79 16.01
CA GLN A 396 12.69 13.92 14.82
C GLN A 396 12.42 12.46 15.22
N ILE A 397 13.07 11.98 16.28
CA ILE A 397 12.83 10.63 16.83
C ILE A 397 11.37 10.48 17.28
N VAL A 398 10.82 11.48 17.98
CA VAL A 398 9.42 11.47 18.42
C VAL A 398 8.46 11.44 17.24
N GLN A 399 8.67 12.28 16.23
CA GLN A 399 7.84 12.30 15.02
C GLN A 399 7.90 10.98 14.25
N LEU A 400 9.08 10.37 14.16
CA LEU A 400 9.24 9.10 13.48
C LEU A 400 8.51 7.96 14.20
N ILE A 401 8.65 7.86 15.53
CA ILE A 401 7.95 6.87 16.34
C ILE A 401 6.43 7.09 16.26
N ALA A 402 5.97 8.34 16.38
CA ALA A 402 4.56 8.67 16.25
C ALA A 402 4.02 8.26 14.87
N GLY A 403 4.74 8.56 13.78
CA GLY A 403 4.36 8.17 12.43
C GLY A 403 4.25 6.65 12.25
N TYR A 404 5.21 5.88 12.77
CA TYR A 404 5.10 4.41 12.74
C TYR A 404 3.90 3.89 13.53
N ILE A 405 3.67 4.41 14.74
CA ILE A 405 2.53 4.00 15.58
C ILE A 405 1.20 4.36 14.92
N ASP A 406 1.10 5.55 14.30
CA ASP A 406 -0.10 5.98 13.57
C ASP A 406 -0.40 5.04 12.39
N ILE A 407 0.62 4.65 11.63
CA ILE A 407 0.46 3.69 10.53
C ILE A 407 -0.01 2.32 11.06
N ILE A 408 0.59 1.83 12.15
CA ILE A 408 0.21 0.55 12.77
C ILE A 408 -1.24 0.60 13.28
N LEU A 409 -1.61 1.67 13.97
CA LEU A 409 -2.97 1.86 14.49
C LEU A 409 -3.99 2.03 13.37
N LYS A 410 -3.67 2.76 12.30
CA LYS A 410 -4.53 2.93 11.13
C LYS A 410 -4.74 1.61 10.40
N LYS A 411 -3.67 0.83 10.18
CA LYS A 411 -3.76 -0.52 9.59
C LYS A 411 -4.55 -1.49 10.47
N LYS A 412 -4.38 -1.38 11.80
CA LYS A 412 -5.18 -2.16 12.75
C LYS A 412 -6.65 -1.74 12.72
N GLN A 413 -6.95 -0.44 12.66
CA GLN A 413 -8.33 0.05 12.52
C GLN A 413 -8.97 -0.35 11.20
N THR A 414 -8.25 -0.36 10.08
CA THR A 414 -8.79 -0.91 8.83
C THR A 414 -9.03 -2.42 8.92
N LYS A 415 -8.20 -3.14 9.68
CA LYS A 415 -8.37 -4.58 9.96
C LYS A 415 -9.51 -4.85 10.95
N ASP A 416 -9.80 -3.92 11.86
CA ASP A 416 -10.87 -4.00 12.86
C ASP A 416 -12.22 -3.45 12.35
N HIS A 417 -12.22 -2.51 11.38
CA HIS A 417 -13.41 -1.93 10.76
C HIS A 417 -13.94 -2.77 9.60
N PHE A 418 -13.09 -3.60 8.99
CA PHE A 418 -13.52 -4.70 8.14
C PHE A 418 -13.54 -5.98 8.95
N GLY A 419 -14.73 -6.42 9.35
CA GLY A 419 -14.99 -7.82 9.74
C GLY A 419 -14.89 -8.78 8.54
N ILE A 420 -13.94 -8.53 7.63
CA ILE A 420 -13.61 -9.32 6.45
C ILE A 420 -12.07 -9.35 6.42
N GLU A 421 -11.55 -10.56 6.52
CA GLU A 421 -10.14 -10.90 6.67
C GLU A 421 -9.22 -10.04 5.80
N GLY A 422 -8.36 -9.28 6.46
CA GLY A 422 -7.22 -8.64 5.83
C GLY A 422 -6.24 -9.71 5.36
N ASP A 423 -6.43 -10.16 4.13
CA ASP A 423 -5.46 -10.88 3.32
C ASP A 423 -4.20 -10.01 3.18
N GLU A 424 -3.09 -10.50 3.72
CA GLU A 424 -1.74 -9.95 3.56
C GLU A 424 -1.15 -10.22 2.15
N GLY A 425 -2.01 -10.39 1.13
CA GLY A 425 -1.63 -10.68 -0.26
C GLY A 425 -1.97 -9.60 -1.30
N SER A 426 -2.70 -8.54 -0.96
CA SER A 426 -3.15 -7.55 -1.96
C SER A 426 -2.08 -6.50 -2.34
N THR A 427 -0.89 -6.96 -2.71
CA THR A 427 -0.18 -6.37 -3.86
C THR A 427 -0.88 -6.89 -5.10
N MET A 428 -1.91 -6.17 -5.57
CA MET A 428 -2.49 -6.48 -6.88
C MET A 428 -1.37 -6.41 -7.92
N VAL A 429 -1.24 -7.52 -8.62
CA VAL A 429 -0.41 -7.76 -9.80
C VAL A 429 -0.45 -6.55 -10.73
N GLU A 430 0.71 -6.14 -11.23
CA GLU A 430 0.83 -5.12 -12.27
C GLU A 430 -0.16 -5.40 -13.41
N GLU A 431 -1.12 -4.50 -13.58
CA GLU A 431 -1.90 -4.42 -14.81
C GLU A 431 -0.94 -3.97 -15.91
N SER A 432 -0.44 -4.93 -16.67
CA SER A 432 0.31 -4.71 -17.90
C SER A 432 -0.47 -3.73 -18.76
N VAL A 433 0.12 -2.56 -19.02
CA VAL A 433 -0.43 -1.57 -19.95
C VAL A 433 -0.55 -2.23 -21.32
N ALA A 434 -1.74 -2.67 -21.67
CA ALA A 434 -2.04 -3.11 -23.03
C ALA A 434 -1.88 -1.87 -23.94
N PRO A 435 -1.12 -1.96 -25.05
CA PRO A 435 -1.01 -0.86 -25.99
C PRO A 435 -2.41 -0.55 -26.53
N SER A 436 -2.79 0.73 -26.44
CA SER A 436 -4.05 1.26 -26.95
C SER A 436 -4.33 0.76 -28.37
N LYS A 437 -5.27 -0.17 -28.52
CA LYS A 437 -5.77 -0.58 -29.84
C LYS A 437 -6.83 0.42 -30.28
N ALA A 438 -6.53 1.07 -31.40
CA ALA A 438 -7.36 2.01 -32.09
C ALA A 438 -8.80 1.50 -32.32
N THR A 439 -9.77 2.39 -32.13
CA THR A 439 -11.15 2.24 -32.60
C THR A 439 -11.15 2.18 -34.13
N PHE A 440 -11.13 0.97 -34.68
CA PHE A 440 -11.47 0.73 -36.08
C PHE A 440 -12.96 0.37 -36.15
N LEU A 441 -13.73 1.25 -36.77
CA LEU A 441 -15.09 0.98 -37.26
C LEU A 441 -15.04 -0.22 -38.22
N GLN A 442 -15.57 -1.37 -37.81
CA GLN A 442 -15.67 -2.54 -38.67
C GLN A 442 -17.11 -2.69 -39.18
N HIS A 443 -17.25 -2.40 -40.47
CA HIS A 443 -18.37 -2.77 -41.32
C HIS A 443 -18.78 -4.24 -41.11
N GLU A 444 -20.08 -4.46 -41.00
CA GLU A 444 -20.73 -5.76 -41.04
C GLU A 444 -20.31 -6.53 -42.31
N THR A 445 -19.78 -7.74 -42.11
CA THR A 445 -19.70 -8.75 -43.18
C THR A 445 -20.55 -9.94 -42.77
N ASN A 446 -21.77 -9.95 -43.32
CA ASN A 446 -22.70 -11.06 -43.33
C ASN A 446 -22.02 -12.34 -43.86
N ARG A 447 -22.22 -13.44 -43.13
CA ARG A 447 -21.94 -14.79 -43.64
C ARG A 447 -22.90 -15.10 -44.78
N MET A 448 -22.32 -15.54 -45.90
CA MET A 448 -23.02 -16.08 -47.06
C MET A 448 -23.83 -17.32 -46.69
N GLU A 449 -25.15 -17.24 -46.84
CA GLU A 449 -26.02 -18.39 -47.10
C GLU A 449 -26.37 -18.46 -48.60
N GLN A 450 -26.68 -19.67 -49.02
CA GLN A 450 -26.73 -20.16 -50.39
C GLN A 450 -27.66 -19.38 -51.33
N LEU A 451 -27.20 -19.28 -52.58
CA LEU A 451 -27.92 -18.78 -53.74
C LEU A 451 -29.13 -19.68 -54.04
N ASN A 452 -30.33 -19.09 -54.06
CA ASN A 452 -31.46 -19.61 -54.82
C ASN A 452 -31.88 -18.57 -55.87
N VAL A 453 -32.06 -19.03 -57.10
CA VAL A 453 -32.17 -18.24 -58.33
C VAL A 453 -33.65 -17.93 -58.62
N GLU A 454 -33.88 -16.84 -59.38
CA GLU A 454 -35.15 -16.43 -60.03
C GLU A 454 -36.12 -15.60 -59.18
N SER A 455 -36.80 -14.54 -59.64
CA SER A 455 -36.94 -13.86 -60.94
C SER A 455 -37.50 -12.45 -60.69
N LEU A 456 -37.21 -11.50 -61.60
CA LEU A 456 -37.67 -10.10 -61.57
C LEU A 456 -39.11 -9.97 -62.08
N ALA A 457 -40.01 -9.41 -61.27
CA ALA A 457 -41.24 -8.75 -61.73
C ALA A 457 -41.60 -7.57 -60.81
N HIS A 458 -41.57 -6.35 -61.37
CA HIS A 458 -42.31 -5.17 -60.89
C HIS A 458 -43.84 -5.36 -61.12
N PRO A 459 -44.80 -4.51 -60.64
CA PRO A 459 -44.68 -3.12 -60.15
C PRO A 459 -45.57 -2.70 -58.94
N GLY A 460 -45.29 -1.48 -58.46
CA GLY A 460 -46.09 -0.44 -57.77
C GLY A 460 -47.50 -0.69 -57.20
N ILE A 461 -47.83 0.06 -56.13
CA ILE A 461 -49.12 0.78 -55.92
C ILE A 461 -48.97 1.80 -54.76
N MET A 462 -49.58 2.96 -54.96
CA MET A 462 -49.67 4.11 -54.05
C MET A 462 -50.69 3.92 -52.90
N ARG A 463 -50.45 4.65 -51.81
CA ARG A 463 -51.32 5.13 -50.69
C ARG A 463 -52.85 5.14 -50.95
N PRO A 464 -53.73 4.97 -49.92
CA PRO A 464 -54.13 6.12 -49.08
C PRO A 464 -54.48 5.85 -47.59
N TYR A 465 -54.88 6.96 -46.97
CA TYR A 465 -55.14 7.37 -45.58
C TYR A 465 -56.36 6.75 -44.89
N ASP A 466 -56.31 6.59 -43.55
CA ASP A 466 -57.35 6.88 -42.51
C ASP A 466 -56.93 6.19 -41.19
N GLY A 467 -57.00 6.71 -39.96
CA GLY A 467 -57.45 7.97 -39.40
C GLY A 467 -57.28 7.94 -37.86
N GLU A 468 -57.04 9.12 -37.28
CA GLU A 468 -57.29 9.63 -35.91
C GLU A 468 -56.78 8.98 -34.58
N ARG A 469 -55.91 9.77 -33.90
CA ARG A 469 -55.89 10.18 -32.45
C ARG A 469 -55.42 9.14 -31.40
N SER A 470 -54.69 9.46 -30.32
CA SER A 470 -54.36 10.71 -29.60
C SER A 470 -52.95 10.63 -28.97
N TYR A 471 -52.26 11.77 -28.88
CA TYR A 471 -51.01 11.94 -28.13
C TYR A 471 -51.29 12.38 -26.69
N MET A 472 -50.71 11.70 -25.70
CA MET A 472 -50.36 12.25 -24.38
C MET A 472 -49.02 11.69 -23.90
N GLU A 473 -48.03 12.58 -23.91
CA GLU A 473 -46.98 12.86 -22.92
C GLU A 473 -46.46 11.70 -22.03
N ASN A 474 -45.28 11.16 -22.37
CA ASN A 474 -44.46 10.36 -21.46
C ASN A 474 -43.46 11.26 -20.74
N GLU A 475 -43.60 11.29 -19.41
CA GLU A 475 -42.62 11.75 -18.44
C GLU A 475 -41.43 10.76 -18.42
N VAL A 476 -40.20 11.29 -18.54
CA VAL A 476 -38.98 10.48 -18.54
C VAL A 476 -38.58 10.22 -17.09
N GLN A 477 -38.85 9.00 -16.59
CA GLN A 477 -38.25 8.47 -15.38
C GLN A 477 -37.03 7.60 -15.69
N THR A 478 -36.03 7.78 -14.83
CA THR A 478 -34.72 7.13 -14.70
C THR A 478 -34.73 5.60 -14.86
N VAL A 479 -33.78 5.09 -15.66
CA VAL A 479 -33.52 3.67 -15.88
C VAL A 479 -32.75 3.07 -14.70
N GLN A 480 -33.36 2.11 -14.00
CA GLN A 480 -32.70 1.13 -13.13
C GLN A 480 -32.47 -0.16 -13.93
N TYR A 481 -31.26 -0.72 -13.84
CA TYR A 481 -30.91 -2.01 -14.45
C TYR A 481 -31.56 -3.16 -13.67
N GLY A 482 -32.51 -3.86 -14.28
CA GLY A 482 -33.04 -5.14 -13.82
C GLY A 482 -32.34 -6.31 -14.51
N ALA A 483 -31.91 -7.31 -13.74
CA ALA A 483 -31.31 -8.54 -14.23
C ALA A 483 -32.36 -9.41 -14.95
N PHE A 484 -32.04 -9.82 -16.19
CA PHE A 484 -32.83 -10.76 -16.98
C PHE A 484 -32.66 -12.20 -16.45
N VAL A 485 -33.76 -12.82 -16.03
CA VAL A 485 -33.86 -14.27 -15.79
C VAL A 485 -34.29 -14.93 -17.10
N GLY A 486 -33.43 -15.77 -17.66
CA GLY A 486 -33.74 -16.55 -18.86
C GLY A 486 -34.73 -17.68 -18.56
N GLN A 487 -35.98 -17.52 -19.02
CA GLN A 487 -36.93 -18.63 -19.16
C GLN A 487 -36.52 -19.50 -20.35
N VAL A 488 -36.25 -20.78 -20.10
CA VAL A 488 -36.09 -21.79 -21.15
C VAL A 488 -37.48 -22.37 -21.47
N ASN A 489 -37.97 -22.11 -22.68
CA ASN A 489 -39.20 -22.72 -23.20
C ASN A 489 -38.97 -24.23 -23.45
N HIS A 490 -39.59 -25.08 -22.64
CA HIS A 490 -39.73 -26.51 -22.94
C HIS A 490 -41.08 -26.76 -23.62
N ALA A 491 -41.09 -26.80 -24.95
CA ALA A 491 -42.17 -27.39 -25.73
C ALA A 491 -41.81 -28.84 -26.07
N HIS A 492 -42.66 -29.77 -25.63
CA HIS A 492 -42.79 -31.18 -26.05
C HIS A 492 -41.93 -32.23 -25.31
N GLN A 493 -42.45 -32.72 -24.17
CA GLN A 493 -42.28 -34.10 -23.71
C GLN A 493 -43.53 -34.56 -22.92
N PRO A 494 -44.02 -35.81 -23.05
CA PRO A 494 -45.25 -36.26 -22.40
C PRO A 494 -45.03 -36.67 -20.92
N PRO A 495 -46.09 -36.71 -20.09
CA PRO A 495 -45.94 -36.70 -18.64
C PRO A 495 -45.77 -38.12 -18.08
N THR A 496 -44.73 -38.34 -17.28
CA THR A 496 -44.68 -39.49 -16.37
C THR A 496 -44.56 -38.99 -14.94
N THR A 497 -45.73 -39.01 -14.31
CA THR A 497 -46.01 -38.94 -12.88
C THR A 497 -44.85 -39.32 -11.95
N LYS A 498 -44.40 -38.32 -11.18
CA LYS A 498 -44.40 -38.34 -9.70
C LYS A 498 -44.36 -36.88 -9.25
N GLU A 499 -45.54 -36.30 -9.11
CA GLU A 499 -45.71 -35.05 -8.36
C GLU A 499 -45.17 -35.29 -6.94
N VAL A 500 -44.01 -34.72 -6.62
CA VAL A 500 -43.75 -34.31 -5.24
C VAL A 500 -44.44 -32.95 -5.11
N ARG A 501 -45.72 -32.98 -4.70
CA ARG A 501 -46.40 -31.80 -4.18
C ARG A 501 -45.64 -31.34 -2.94
N ILE A 502 -44.72 -30.39 -3.08
CA ILE A 502 -44.27 -29.60 -1.93
C ILE A 502 -45.38 -28.58 -1.70
N SER A 503 -46.19 -28.86 -0.69
CA SER A 503 -47.17 -27.94 -0.11
C SER A 503 -46.45 -26.66 0.35
N SER A 504 -46.32 -25.68 -0.56
CA SER A 504 -45.74 -24.36 -0.28
C SER A 504 -46.84 -23.40 0.14
N VAL A 505 -47.53 -23.72 1.23
CA VAL A 505 -48.46 -22.81 1.90
C VAL A 505 -47.72 -22.33 3.15
N ASN A 506 -47.40 -21.03 3.21
CA ASN A 506 -46.69 -20.30 4.28
C ASN A 506 -45.15 -20.24 4.22
N LEU A 507 -44.53 -19.82 3.10
CA LEU A 507 -43.13 -19.38 3.07
C LEU A 507 -43.05 -17.96 2.47
N THR A 508 -42.25 -17.08 3.07
CA THR A 508 -42.02 -15.72 2.56
C THR A 508 -41.16 -15.74 1.28
N GLU A 509 -41.19 -14.67 0.49
CA GLU A 509 -40.42 -14.55 -0.76
C GLU A 509 -38.90 -14.77 -0.57
N PRO A 510 -38.25 -14.26 0.49
CA PRO A 510 -36.85 -14.55 0.81
C PRO A 510 -36.60 -16.02 1.16
N GLN A 511 -37.52 -16.68 1.88
CA GLN A 511 -37.40 -18.10 2.23
C GLN A 511 -37.52 -19.02 1.00
N ARG A 512 -38.29 -18.60 -0.02
CA ARG A 512 -38.36 -19.32 -1.29
C ARG A 512 -37.06 -19.17 -2.09
N ALA A 513 -36.44 -17.99 -2.08
CA ALA A 513 -35.15 -17.75 -2.74
C ALA A 513 -34.04 -18.59 -2.09
N LEU A 514 -33.98 -18.63 -0.75
CA LEU A 514 -33.03 -19.44 0.01
C LEU A 514 -33.12 -20.93 -0.37
N LEU A 515 -34.32 -21.50 -0.46
CA LEU A 515 -34.50 -22.89 -0.90
C LEU A 515 -33.98 -23.13 -2.32
N GLY A 516 -34.10 -22.14 -3.21
CA GLY A 516 -33.52 -22.19 -4.56
C GLY A 516 -31.99 -22.23 -4.52
N TYR A 517 -31.35 -21.40 -3.69
CA TYR A 517 -29.90 -21.40 -3.54
C TYR A 517 -29.37 -22.66 -2.85
N ILE A 518 -30.08 -23.19 -1.85
CA ILE A 518 -29.73 -24.46 -1.19
C ILE A 518 -29.81 -25.62 -2.19
N SER A 519 -30.89 -25.71 -2.98
CA SER A 519 -31.03 -26.76 -4.01
C SER A 519 -29.92 -26.65 -5.07
N ALA A 520 -29.62 -25.45 -5.55
CA ALA A 520 -28.53 -25.23 -6.51
C ALA A 520 -27.16 -25.59 -5.91
N GLY A 521 -26.92 -25.28 -4.63
CA GLY A 521 -25.71 -25.65 -3.90
C GLY A 521 -25.56 -27.17 -3.72
N GLN A 522 -26.65 -27.88 -3.41
CA GLN A 522 -26.68 -29.34 -3.33
C GLN A 522 -26.33 -29.98 -4.69
N ASP A 523 -26.88 -29.46 -5.80
CA ASP A 523 -26.57 -29.96 -7.15
C ASP A 523 -25.10 -29.71 -7.54
N VAL A 524 -24.48 -28.64 -7.05
CA VAL A 524 -23.05 -28.39 -7.24
C VAL A 524 -22.20 -29.35 -6.41
N LEU A 525 -22.56 -29.59 -5.15
CA LEU A 525 -21.86 -30.51 -4.26
C LEU A 525 -21.89 -31.96 -4.75
N ILE A 526 -23.03 -32.41 -5.29
CA ILE A 526 -23.15 -33.76 -5.87
C ILE A 526 -22.22 -33.90 -7.08
N ARG A 527 -22.20 -32.91 -7.98
CA ARG A 527 -21.29 -32.90 -9.13
C ARG A 527 -19.81 -32.86 -8.70
N ALA A 528 -19.50 -32.08 -7.67
CA ALA A 528 -18.17 -32.01 -7.09
C ALA A 528 -17.72 -33.38 -6.50
N ASP A 529 -18.58 -34.11 -5.79
CA ASP A 529 -18.27 -35.47 -5.30
C ASP A 529 -18.00 -36.44 -6.46
N GLU A 530 -18.78 -36.36 -7.55
CA GLU A 530 -18.57 -37.20 -8.73
C GLU A 530 -17.24 -36.91 -9.42
N GLU A 531 -16.89 -35.64 -9.59
CA GLU A 531 -15.62 -35.23 -10.22
C GLU A 531 -14.40 -35.63 -9.38
N LEU A 532 -14.47 -35.50 -8.06
CA LEU A 532 -13.40 -35.86 -7.12
C LEU A 532 -13.10 -37.37 -7.07
N ARG A 533 -13.89 -38.23 -7.73
CA ARG A 533 -13.58 -39.66 -7.88
C ARG A 533 -12.46 -39.93 -8.88
N THR A 534 -12.09 -38.94 -9.69
CA THR A 534 -11.09 -39.08 -10.75
C THR A 534 -10.05 -37.98 -10.68
N LYS A 535 -8.77 -38.36 -10.82
CA LYS A 535 -7.66 -37.42 -10.98
C LYS A 535 -7.82 -36.62 -12.28
N ALA A 536 -7.27 -35.41 -12.32
CA ALA A 536 -7.27 -34.62 -13.55
C ALA A 536 -6.44 -35.33 -14.65
N PRO A 537 -6.89 -35.30 -15.92
CA PRO A 537 -6.10 -35.85 -17.02
C PRO A 537 -4.88 -34.95 -17.27
N ILE A 538 -3.69 -35.41 -16.91
CA ILE A 538 -2.43 -34.72 -17.21
C ILE A 538 -1.87 -35.24 -18.54
N GLN A 539 -1.40 -34.32 -19.39
CA GLN A 539 -0.66 -34.66 -20.60
C GLN A 539 0.74 -35.19 -20.19
N GLU A 540 1.17 -36.34 -20.73
CA GLU A 540 2.48 -36.92 -20.40
C GLU A 540 3.61 -35.92 -20.65
N LEU A 541 4.13 -35.34 -19.56
CA LEU A 541 5.24 -34.40 -19.58
C LEU A 541 6.56 -35.17 -19.57
N GLY A 542 7.52 -34.73 -20.39
CA GLY A 542 8.85 -35.32 -20.46
C GLY A 542 9.65 -35.13 -19.17
N SER A 543 10.80 -35.81 -19.07
CA SER A 543 11.71 -35.72 -17.92
C SER A 543 12.66 -34.51 -17.98
N ASP A 544 12.33 -33.47 -18.75
CA ASP A 544 13.15 -32.28 -18.91
C ASP A 544 12.98 -31.29 -17.74
N LEU A 545 14.03 -30.52 -17.45
CA LEU A 545 14.09 -29.61 -16.31
C LEU A 545 12.91 -28.62 -16.27
N ARG A 546 12.42 -28.18 -17.43
CA ARG A 546 11.26 -27.27 -17.54
C ARG A 546 9.94 -27.94 -17.19
N SER A 547 9.77 -29.23 -17.48
CA SER A 547 8.59 -29.99 -17.10
C SER A 547 8.54 -30.23 -15.58
N ILE A 548 9.70 -30.40 -14.93
CA ILE A 548 9.81 -30.52 -13.47
C ILE A 548 9.48 -29.18 -12.81
N GLU A 549 10.09 -28.09 -13.27
CA GLU A 549 9.79 -26.73 -12.76
C GLU A 549 8.32 -26.34 -12.97
N TRP A 550 7.74 -26.67 -14.12
CA TRP A 550 6.32 -26.44 -14.37
C TRP A 550 5.42 -27.25 -13.42
N ARG A 551 5.78 -28.52 -13.17
CA ARG A 551 5.05 -29.40 -12.24
C ARG A 551 5.10 -28.86 -10.82
N GLU A 552 6.26 -28.44 -10.33
CA GLU A 552 6.39 -27.84 -8.99
C GLU A 552 5.63 -26.52 -8.87
N ASN A 553 5.79 -25.61 -9.85
CA ASN A 553 5.11 -24.31 -9.81
C ASN A 553 3.59 -24.43 -9.92
N THR A 554 3.09 -25.34 -10.76
CA THR A 554 1.66 -25.59 -10.91
C THR A 554 1.09 -26.20 -9.63
N LEU A 555 1.83 -27.12 -8.99
CA LEU A 555 1.43 -27.73 -7.73
C LEU A 555 1.39 -26.72 -6.58
N ASP A 556 2.36 -25.81 -6.47
CA ASP A 556 2.37 -24.78 -5.43
C ASP A 556 1.29 -23.70 -5.67
N THR A 557 1.08 -23.28 -6.91
CA THR A 557 0.00 -22.36 -7.28
C THR A 557 -1.37 -22.95 -6.93
N SER A 558 -1.58 -24.23 -7.28
CA SER A 558 -2.83 -24.93 -7.01
C SER A 558 -3.09 -25.13 -5.52
N LYS A 559 -2.05 -25.45 -4.72
CA LYS A 559 -2.16 -25.51 -3.25
C LYS A 559 -2.57 -24.18 -2.62
N GLN A 560 -1.98 -23.08 -3.09
CA GLN A 560 -2.33 -21.73 -2.61
C GLN A 560 -3.78 -21.39 -2.95
N ALA A 561 -4.23 -21.71 -4.17
CA ALA A 561 -5.62 -21.51 -4.59
C ALA A 561 -6.61 -22.31 -3.72
N VAL A 562 -6.34 -23.60 -3.47
CA VAL A 562 -7.16 -24.43 -2.56
C VAL A 562 -7.22 -23.81 -1.16
N SER A 563 -6.09 -23.36 -0.60
CA SER A 563 -6.06 -22.73 0.72
C SER A 563 -6.92 -21.46 0.79
N SER A 564 -6.86 -20.61 -0.24
CA SER A 564 -7.65 -19.37 -0.32
C SER A 564 -9.15 -19.66 -0.44
N HIS A 565 -9.52 -20.63 -1.27
CA HIS A 565 -10.92 -21.00 -1.49
C HIS A 565 -11.53 -21.67 -0.26
N VAL A 566 -10.77 -22.53 0.44
CA VAL A 566 -11.21 -23.14 1.70
C VAL A 566 -11.44 -22.07 2.78
N ALA A 567 -10.56 -21.06 2.90
CA ALA A 567 -10.75 -19.95 3.84
C ALA A 567 -12.04 -19.15 3.54
N THR A 568 -12.29 -18.88 2.25
CA THR A 568 -13.52 -18.21 1.80
C THR A 568 -14.78 -19.01 2.20
N MET A 569 -14.72 -20.34 2.07
CA MET A 569 -15.81 -21.23 2.47
C MET A 569 -15.95 -21.31 4.00
N SER A 570 -14.85 -21.26 4.76
CA SER A 570 -14.88 -21.16 6.24
C SER A 570 -15.61 -19.91 6.70
N ALA A 571 -15.29 -18.75 6.11
CA ALA A 571 -15.91 -17.47 6.45
C ALA A 571 -17.41 -17.47 6.14
N ALA A 572 -17.82 -17.96 4.97
CA ALA A 572 -19.22 -18.11 4.60
C ALA A 572 -19.96 -19.08 5.54
N THR A 573 -19.32 -20.14 6.01
CA THR A 573 -19.90 -21.09 7.00
C THR A 573 -20.14 -20.40 8.34
N ALA A 574 -19.18 -19.63 8.84
CA ALA A 574 -19.34 -18.85 10.08
C ALA A 574 -20.48 -17.83 9.98
N GLN A 575 -20.65 -17.21 8.80
CA GLN A 575 -21.75 -16.29 8.54
C GLN A 575 -23.11 -17.00 8.53
N ILE A 576 -23.22 -18.21 7.97
CA ILE A 576 -24.45 -19.02 8.05
C ILE A 576 -24.82 -19.32 9.49
N ILE A 577 -23.85 -19.69 10.34
CA ILE A 577 -24.09 -19.99 11.76
C ILE A 577 -24.57 -18.72 12.50
N THR A 578 -23.91 -17.59 12.26
CA THR A 578 -24.24 -16.31 12.91
C THR A 578 -25.62 -15.80 12.47
N ALA A 579 -25.96 -15.95 11.19
CA ALA A 579 -27.24 -15.54 10.63
C ALA A 579 -28.40 -16.50 10.98
N SER A 580 -28.10 -17.67 11.55
CA SER A 580 -29.09 -18.70 11.95
C SER A 580 -29.43 -18.65 13.45
N HIS A 581 -29.28 -17.50 14.11
CA HIS A 581 -29.57 -17.35 15.54
C HIS A 581 -31.07 -17.58 15.88
N PRO A 582 -31.40 -18.11 17.07
CA PRO A 582 -32.78 -18.52 17.41
C PRO A 582 -33.81 -17.39 17.51
N ASP A 583 -33.36 -16.16 17.77
CA ASP A 583 -34.22 -15.00 18.02
C ASP A 583 -34.54 -14.20 16.74
N GLU A 584 -33.68 -14.26 15.72
CA GLU A 584 -33.84 -13.58 14.43
C GLU A 584 -33.03 -14.30 13.35
N VAL A 585 -33.71 -14.86 12.33
CA VAL A 585 -33.06 -15.57 11.22
C VAL A 585 -32.91 -14.63 10.03
N ASP A 586 -31.68 -14.28 9.68
CA ASP A 586 -31.39 -13.47 8.51
C ASP A 586 -31.28 -14.36 7.26
N THR A 587 -32.44 -14.57 6.63
CA THR A 587 -32.54 -15.41 5.42
C THR A 587 -31.75 -14.86 4.22
N GLU A 588 -31.47 -13.55 4.19
CA GLU A 588 -30.75 -12.91 3.09
C GLU A 588 -29.25 -13.15 3.23
N ALA A 589 -28.69 -12.95 4.43
CA ALA A 589 -27.30 -13.27 4.73
C ALA A 589 -26.98 -14.77 4.57
N ILE A 590 -27.90 -15.66 4.97
CA ILE A 590 -27.75 -17.11 4.72
C ILE A 590 -27.74 -17.37 3.20
N SER A 591 -28.65 -16.75 2.44
CA SER A 591 -28.73 -16.98 0.99
C SER A 591 -27.47 -16.54 0.23
N ALA A 592 -26.87 -15.41 0.62
CA ALA A 592 -25.62 -14.92 0.06
C ALA A 592 -24.46 -15.87 0.37
N SER A 593 -24.35 -16.33 1.62
CA SER A 593 -23.30 -17.25 2.06
C SER A 593 -23.39 -18.61 1.38
N VAL A 594 -24.61 -19.14 1.21
CA VAL A 594 -24.86 -20.40 0.46
C VAL A 594 -24.47 -20.25 -1.01
N SER A 595 -24.78 -19.11 -1.63
CA SER A 595 -24.37 -18.84 -3.02
C SER A 595 -22.84 -18.76 -3.16
N GLN A 596 -22.16 -18.13 -2.21
CA GLN A 596 -20.70 -18.02 -2.19
C GLN A 596 -20.01 -19.39 -2.05
N ILE A 597 -20.52 -20.26 -1.17
CA ILE A 597 -20.04 -21.64 -1.04
C ILE A 597 -20.25 -22.40 -2.37
N ALA A 598 -21.44 -22.31 -2.96
CA ALA A 598 -21.76 -22.98 -4.23
C ALA A 598 -20.88 -22.51 -5.40
N GLN A 599 -20.43 -21.25 -5.41
CA GLN A 599 -19.52 -20.73 -6.43
C GLN A 599 -18.06 -21.16 -6.22
N THR A 600 -17.66 -21.43 -4.96
CA THR A 600 -16.27 -21.73 -4.59
C THR A 600 -15.93 -23.22 -4.72
N ILE A 601 -16.90 -24.10 -4.47
CA ILE A 601 -16.72 -25.57 -4.51
C ILE A 601 -16.14 -26.08 -5.86
N PRO A 602 -16.63 -25.66 -7.04
CA PRO A 602 -16.09 -26.13 -8.31
C PRO A 602 -14.61 -25.81 -8.51
N GLU A 603 -14.15 -24.64 -8.04
CA GLU A 603 -12.74 -24.24 -8.13
C GLU A 603 -11.87 -25.10 -7.22
N VAL A 604 -12.31 -25.35 -5.97
CA VAL A 604 -11.61 -26.28 -5.06
C VAL A 604 -11.51 -27.67 -5.66
N THR A 605 -12.62 -28.18 -6.23
CA THR A 605 -12.64 -29.50 -6.86
C THR A 605 -11.65 -29.61 -8.02
N LYS A 606 -11.59 -28.59 -8.88
CA LYS A 606 -10.66 -28.56 -10.02
C LYS A 606 -9.20 -28.54 -9.56
N GLU A 607 -8.86 -27.68 -8.60
CA GLU A 607 -7.49 -27.54 -8.10
C GLU A 607 -7.03 -28.78 -7.32
N VAL A 608 -7.90 -29.36 -6.47
CA VAL A 608 -7.58 -30.61 -5.75
C VAL A 608 -7.35 -31.79 -6.70
N ARG A 609 -8.14 -31.89 -7.79
CA ARG A 609 -7.94 -32.93 -8.82
C ARG A 609 -6.63 -32.76 -9.57
N LEU A 610 -6.18 -31.52 -9.76
CA LEU A 610 -4.89 -31.20 -10.38
C LEU A 610 -3.73 -31.56 -9.45
N ILE A 611 -3.81 -31.19 -8.17
CA ILE A 611 -2.79 -31.55 -7.16
C ILE A 611 -2.69 -33.07 -7.06
N ALA A 612 -3.80 -33.78 -6.90
CA ALA A 612 -3.82 -35.23 -6.76
C ALA A 612 -3.22 -35.97 -7.99
N ALA A 613 -3.30 -35.35 -9.17
CA ALA A 613 -2.71 -35.88 -10.39
C ALA A 613 -1.20 -35.55 -10.51
N LEU A 614 -0.75 -34.40 -9.98
CA LEU A 614 0.65 -33.96 -10.01
C LEU A 614 1.49 -34.51 -8.84
N MET A 615 0.89 -35.15 -7.84
CA MET A 615 1.63 -35.80 -6.75
C MET A 615 2.38 -37.05 -7.23
N GLU A 616 3.59 -37.27 -6.72
CA GLU A 616 4.42 -38.44 -7.06
C GLU A 616 3.93 -39.74 -6.38
N ASN A 617 3.27 -39.60 -5.22
CA ASN A 617 2.75 -40.71 -4.44
C ASN A 617 1.23 -40.82 -4.64
N ASP A 618 0.79 -41.85 -5.37
CA ASP A 618 -0.63 -42.09 -5.65
C ASP A 618 -1.49 -42.17 -4.38
N THR A 619 -0.94 -42.74 -3.30
CA THR A 619 -1.64 -42.86 -2.00
C THR A 619 -1.97 -41.52 -1.37
N ASN A 620 -1.10 -40.51 -1.52
CA ASN A 620 -1.33 -39.19 -0.92
C ASN A 620 -2.31 -38.37 -1.77
N GLY A 621 -2.29 -38.55 -3.09
CA GLY A 621 -3.27 -37.96 -4.00
C GLY A 621 -4.67 -38.50 -3.75
N ASP A 622 -4.81 -39.82 -3.54
CA ASP A 622 -6.10 -40.45 -3.25
C ASP A 622 -6.65 -40.02 -1.88
N GLN A 623 -5.79 -39.89 -0.87
CA GLN A 623 -6.17 -39.32 0.44
C GLN A 623 -6.66 -37.87 0.34
N LEU A 624 -6.04 -37.05 -0.51
CA LEU A 624 -6.44 -35.68 -0.72
C LEU A 624 -7.82 -35.59 -1.41
N LEU A 625 -8.07 -36.44 -2.40
CA LEU A 625 -9.38 -36.55 -3.04
C LEU A 625 -10.45 -37.01 -2.04
N GLU A 626 -10.13 -37.97 -1.17
CA GLU A 626 -11.04 -38.44 -0.12
C GLU A 626 -11.35 -37.33 0.90
N ALA A 627 -10.35 -36.54 1.32
CA ALA A 627 -10.54 -35.40 2.20
C ALA A 627 -11.46 -34.33 1.58
N ALA A 628 -11.28 -34.00 0.30
CA ALA A 628 -12.14 -33.04 -0.40
C ALA A 628 -13.59 -33.55 -0.57
N ARG A 629 -13.77 -34.88 -0.72
CA ARG A 629 -15.12 -35.49 -0.75
C ARG A 629 -15.79 -35.45 0.61
N ASN A 630 -15.05 -35.71 1.68
CA ASN A 630 -15.55 -35.54 3.05
C ASN A 630 -15.97 -34.10 3.32
N LEU A 631 -15.22 -33.13 2.81
CA LEU A 631 -15.58 -31.72 2.86
C LEU A 631 -16.89 -31.45 2.10
N CYS A 632 -17.06 -31.96 0.87
CA CYS A 632 -18.33 -31.81 0.12
C CYS A 632 -19.53 -32.42 0.87
N ASN A 633 -19.33 -33.57 1.54
CA ASN A 633 -20.38 -34.20 2.35
C ASN A 633 -20.75 -33.33 3.57
N ALA A 634 -19.75 -32.78 4.28
CA ALA A 634 -19.98 -31.88 5.40
C ALA A 634 -20.76 -30.62 4.99
N PHE A 635 -20.43 -30.02 3.84
CA PHE A 635 -21.18 -28.89 3.29
C PHE A 635 -22.60 -29.26 2.86
N SER A 636 -22.79 -30.46 2.29
CA SER A 636 -24.13 -30.96 1.97
C SER A 636 -25.00 -31.07 3.21
N ASP A 637 -24.43 -31.57 4.32
CA ASP A 637 -25.15 -31.70 5.59
C ASP A 637 -25.41 -30.34 6.25
N LEU A 638 -24.47 -29.40 6.14
CA LEU A 638 -24.68 -28.01 6.55
C LEU A 638 -25.84 -27.35 5.78
N LEU A 639 -25.89 -27.52 4.44
CA LEU A 639 -26.96 -26.95 3.61
C LEU A 639 -28.33 -27.55 3.92
N LYS A 640 -28.40 -28.85 4.24
CA LYS A 640 -29.64 -29.50 4.71
C LYS A 640 -30.06 -28.96 6.07
N ALA A 641 -29.12 -28.74 6.98
CA ALA A 641 -29.39 -28.18 8.30
C ALA A 641 -29.86 -26.72 8.23
N ALA A 642 -29.44 -25.97 7.21
CA ALA A 642 -29.86 -24.59 6.94
C ALA A 642 -31.23 -24.46 6.26
N GLU A 643 -31.93 -25.56 5.97
CA GLU A 643 -33.26 -25.50 5.36
C GLU A 643 -34.31 -24.92 6.33
N PRO A 644 -35.15 -23.95 5.91
CA PRO A 644 -36.12 -23.27 6.77
C PRO A 644 -37.25 -24.17 7.32
N LYS A 645 -37.35 -25.43 6.87
CA LYS A 645 -38.29 -26.44 7.37
C LYS A 645 -37.61 -27.59 8.12
N SER A 646 -36.29 -27.54 8.32
CA SER A 646 -35.56 -28.55 9.07
C SER A 646 -36.09 -28.63 10.50
N LYS A 647 -36.44 -29.84 10.95
CA LYS A 647 -36.86 -30.10 12.34
C LYS A 647 -35.67 -30.35 13.27
N GLU A 648 -34.45 -30.18 12.78
CA GLU A 648 -33.24 -30.48 13.54
C GLU A 648 -32.88 -29.31 14.48
N PRO A 649 -32.54 -29.58 15.74
CA PRO A 649 -32.16 -28.51 16.66
C PRO A 649 -30.92 -27.76 16.15
N PRO A 650 -30.78 -26.44 16.42
CA PRO A 650 -29.66 -25.61 15.96
C PRO A 650 -28.28 -26.12 16.42
N GLN A 651 -28.23 -27.04 17.39
CA GLN A 651 -27.04 -27.80 17.77
C GLN A 651 -26.50 -28.69 16.63
N HIS A 652 -27.32 -29.16 15.69
CA HIS A 652 -26.85 -29.91 14.52
C HIS A 652 -26.13 -29.04 13.50
N LEU A 653 -26.53 -27.78 13.34
CA LEU A 653 -25.85 -26.79 12.49
C LEU A 653 -24.45 -26.49 13.03
N ILE A 654 -24.34 -26.36 14.36
CA ILE A 654 -23.07 -26.19 15.07
C ILE A 654 -22.22 -27.46 15.00
N ASN A 655 -22.81 -28.65 15.19
CA ASN A 655 -22.07 -29.92 15.09
C ASN A 655 -21.60 -30.22 13.65
N ALA A 656 -22.39 -29.89 12.63
CA ALA A 656 -21.99 -30.01 11.23
C ALA A 656 -20.87 -29.03 10.87
N ALA A 657 -20.89 -27.82 11.42
CA ALA A 657 -19.82 -26.84 11.27
C ALA A 657 -18.56 -27.12 12.10
N ILE A 658 -18.64 -27.93 13.17
CA ILE A 658 -17.50 -28.39 13.98
C ILE A 658 -16.81 -29.61 13.35
N LEU A 659 -17.53 -30.38 12.53
CA LEU A 659 -17.00 -31.52 11.76
C LEU A 659 -16.25 -31.08 10.50
N TYR A 660 -16.52 -29.86 10.01
CA TYR A 660 -15.64 -29.10 9.12
C TYR A 660 -14.39 -28.67 9.88
#